data_AF-A0A848VFN7-F1
#
_entry.id   AF-A0A848VFN7-F1
#
_cell.length_a   1.000
_cell.length_b   1.000
_cell.length_c   1.000
_cell.angle_alpha   90.00
_cell.angle_beta   90.00
_cell.angle_gamma   90.00
#
_symmetry.space_group_name_H-M   'P 1'
#
loop_
_entity.id
_entity.type
_entity.pdbx_description
1 polymer ?
#
loop_
_entity_poly.entity_id
_entity_poly.type
_entity_poly.pdbx_seq_one_letter_code
_entity_poly.pdbx_strand_id
1 'polypeptide(L)'
;MAEKPDKTSLFIPLALLTGVLLIAAATLFWLQNRSVDGPDLSLVGVATLSQSLALQASRVQAGETAALPRLDANLTRLRQLRSASEALPGDRGQWDALTDSAATIVEQGTVLRTVDSAAQAIAQTVPDFQVAATSLLTTAGSVSTLQALQQRAQSLSNTAAALWGSNNPQELAATISEELADLRSIHGALSGEAEGLDIAAIDRSANEASWAAFDEAFDAIATNADTLLASVSGIAEVRAAADYVVSAAQQLETPLVNASGSSADSGSYSSYVVPGLLIAALLSLIGLVFIYRKNTAFEQAALAQAEQNERNQQAILRLLDELDSLADGDLTVEATVTEDITGAIADSINYAIEKLRELVATINETAIMVDSAAKQTESTAVHMARAADNQNREIKAATESIVSMAGSIEEVSGNAERSSDVARHSVDVAHKGGDAVRRTIDGMNTIRETIQDTSKRIKRLGESSQEIGNIVELINDIAEQTNILALNASIQASMAGEAGRGFAVVADEVQRLAERSTNATKQIEVLVRTIQSDTNEAVVSMERSTTDVVGGALLAENAGAALDEIEQVSNQIASLVQNISGSAREQASSAADVTRRTSKLKEISEQTGNATIATAAAISKLSELASQLRDTVAGFTLPTSALQMRNLAGPAEEEELVELHEPGEDQAAG
;
A
#
# COMPACT_ATOMS: atom_id res chain seq x y z
N MET A 1 -13.14 82.87 -97.91
CA MET A 1 -13.31 83.58 -96.63
C MET A 1 -14.76 83.42 -96.19
N ALA A 2 -14.96 83.03 -94.93
CA ALA A 2 -16.22 83.02 -94.16
C ALA A 2 -17.33 82.09 -94.69
N GLU A 3 -18.07 81.30 -93.91
CA GLU A 3 -18.29 81.27 -92.46
C GLU A 3 -18.86 79.88 -92.10
N LYS A 4 -18.40 79.28 -91.00
CA LYS A 4 -18.92 78.01 -90.45
C LYS A 4 -20.28 78.26 -89.79
N PRO A 5 -21.31 77.42 -90.00
CA PRO A 5 -22.41 77.33 -89.06
C PRO A 5 -22.08 76.34 -87.94
N ASP A 6 -22.28 76.88 -86.75
CA ASP A 6 -22.19 76.40 -85.40
C ASP A 6 -22.75 74.99 -85.13
N LYS A 7 -21.97 74.14 -84.44
CA LYS A 7 -22.36 72.79 -83.98
C LYS A 7 -22.76 72.77 -82.49
N THR A 8 -23.26 73.89 -81.96
CA THR A 8 -23.62 74.03 -80.53
C THR A 8 -25.12 73.99 -80.22
N SER A 9 -25.99 73.63 -81.18
CA SER A 9 -27.44 73.48 -80.93
C SER A 9 -27.93 72.03 -80.72
N LEU A 10 -27.04 71.02 -80.74
CA LEU A 10 -27.41 69.62 -80.56
C LEU A 10 -27.05 69.01 -79.18
N PHE A 11 -26.23 69.69 -78.38
CA PHE A 11 -25.75 69.16 -77.09
C PHE A 11 -26.66 69.49 -75.89
N ILE A 12 -27.44 70.56 -75.98
CA ILE A 12 -28.36 70.99 -74.89
C ILE A 12 -29.57 70.05 -74.73
N PRO A 13 -30.26 69.57 -75.79
CA PRO A 13 -31.35 68.62 -75.61
C PRO A 13 -30.86 67.22 -75.19
N LEU A 14 -29.64 66.83 -75.58
CA LEU A 14 -29.07 65.51 -75.23
C LEU A 14 -28.59 65.45 -73.77
N ALA A 15 -28.08 66.56 -73.22
CA ALA A 15 -27.70 66.67 -71.81
C ALA A 15 -28.91 66.79 -70.86
N LEU A 16 -30.01 67.41 -71.31
CA LEU A 16 -31.27 67.44 -70.57
C LEU A 16 -31.96 66.07 -70.55
N LEU A 17 -31.87 65.30 -71.64
CA LEU A 17 -32.45 63.95 -71.72
C LEU A 17 -31.69 62.94 -70.86
N THR A 18 -30.36 63.03 -70.78
CA THR A 18 -29.54 62.21 -69.88
C THR A 18 -29.67 62.63 -68.41
N GLY A 19 -29.85 63.93 -68.14
CA GLY A 19 -30.16 64.43 -66.80
C GLY A 19 -31.53 63.98 -66.28
N VAL A 20 -32.56 63.99 -67.13
CA VAL A 20 -33.90 63.49 -66.77
C VAL A 20 -33.92 61.96 -66.62
N LEU A 21 -33.15 61.21 -67.42
CA LEU A 21 -32.99 59.76 -67.27
C LEU A 21 -32.21 59.38 -66.00
N LEU A 22 -31.21 60.16 -65.59
CA LEU A 22 -30.47 59.95 -64.35
C LEU A 22 -31.28 60.35 -63.11
N ILE A 23 -32.11 61.40 -63.21
CA ILE A 23 -33.03 61.79 -62.12
C ILE A 23 -34.21 60.81 -62.06
N ALA A 24 -34.69 60.28 -63.18
CA ALA A 24 -35.71 59.22 -63.22
C ALA A 24 -35.17 57.89 -62.69
N ALA A 25 -33.92 57.53 -63.00
CA ALA A 25 -33.25 56.34 -62.45
C ALA A 25 -32.89 56.52 -60.97
N ALA A 26 -32.49 57.71 -60.53
CA ALA A 26 -32.24 58.02 -59.13
C ALA A 26 -33.55 58.12 -58.33
N THR A 27 -34.65 58.61 -58.92
CA THR A 27 -35.97 58.60 -58.28
C THR A 27 -36.62 57.22 -58.32
N LEU A 28 -36.36 56.37 -59.32
CA LEU A 28 -36.74 54.95 -59.30
C LEU A 28 -35.92 54.15 -58.30
N PHE A 29 -34.60 54.38 -58.20
CA PHE A 29 -33.76 53.78 -57.17
C PHE A 29 -34.14 54.28 -55.77
N TRP A 30 -34.55 55.54 -55.63
CA TRP A 30 -34.99 56.13 -54.36
C TRP A 30 -36.46 55.80 -54.00
N LEU A 31 -37.35 55.56 -54.97
CA LEU A 31 -38.72 55.03 -54.71
C LEU A 31 -38.71 53.52 -54.50
N GLN A 32 -37.84 52.78 -55.18
CA GLN A 32 -37.68 51.33 -55.00
C GLN A 32 -36.96 50.99 -53.69
N ASN A 33 -36.25 51.97 -53.10
CA ASN A 33 -35.63 51.86 -51.79
C ASN A 33 -36.45 52.51 -50.66
N ARG A 34 -37.76 52.68 -50.86
CA ARG A 34 -38.66 53.27 -49.85
C ARG A 34 -39.95 52.47 -49.67
N SER A 35 -39.80 51.22 -49.22
CA SER A 35 -40.83 50.49 -48.46
C SER A 35 -40.31 49.13 -47.96
N VAL A 36 -39.40 49.13 -46.98
CA VAL A 36 -39.27 48.03 -46.00
C VAL A 36 -38.70 48.62 -44.71
N ASP A 37 -39.53 49.36 -43.97
CA ASP A 37 -39.30 49.55 -42.53
C ASP A 37 -39.96 48.36 -41.84
N GLY A 38 -39.14 47.36 -41.57
CA GLY A 38 -39.46 46.15 -40.83
C GLY A 38 -38.22 45.27 -40.87
N PRO A 39 -37.70 44.76 -39.73
CA PRO A 39 -36.58 43.84 -39.80
C PRO A 39 -37.08 42.60 -40.54
N ASP A 40 -36.60 42.35 -41.75
CA ASP A 40 -36.64 41.01 -42.34
C ASP A 40 -35.75 40.12 -41.48
N LEU A 41 -36.34 39.65 -40.37
CA LEU A 41 -35.95 38.48 -39.63
C LEU A 41 -35.97 37.32 -40.61
N SER A 42 -34.85 37.08 -41.30
CA SER A 42 -34.74 35.94 -42.19
C SER A 42 -35.13 34.68 -41.41
N LEU A 43 -36.08 33.91 -41.92
CA LEU A 43 -36.47 32.59 -41.40
C LEU A 43 -35.22 31.70 -41.20
N VAL A 44 -34.18 31.94 -42.00
CA VAL A 44 -32.82 31.36 -41.91
C VAL A 44 -32.13 31.72 -40.59
N GLY A 45 -32.25 32.95 -40.09
CA GLY A 45 -31.69 33.38 -38.80
C GLY A 45 -32.35 32.69 -37.60
N VAL A 46 -33.66 32.42 -37.68
CA VAL A 46 -34.38 31.67 -36.64
C VAL A 46 -34.04 30.18 -36.69
N ALA A 47 -33.91 29.60 -37.88
CA ALA A 47 -33.49 28.19 -38.07
C ALA A 47 -32.04 27.93 -37.60
N THR A 48 -31.12 28.85 -37.90
CA THR A 48 -29.73 28.74 -37.44
C THR A 48 -29.63 28.90 -35.92
N LEU A 49 -30.43 29.77 -35.31
CA LEU A 49 -30.51 29.89 -33.86
C LEU A 49 -31.08 28.63 -33.21
N SER A 50 -32.16 28.04 -33.73
CA SER A 50 -32.71 26.79 -33.16
C SER A 50 -31.74 25.62 -33.26
N GLN A 51 -31.02 25.47 -34.37
CA GLN A 51 -29.94 24.46 -34.50
C GLN A 51 -28.76 24.75 -33.57
N SER A 52 -28.41 26.02 -33.37
CA SER A 52 -27.37 26.41 -32.42
C SER A 52 -27.75 26.09 -30.97
N LEU A 53 -29.04 26.24 -30.59
CA LEU A 53 -29.54 25.84 -29.27
C LEU A 53 -29.42 24.33 -29.09
N ALA A 54 -29.80 23.53 -30.09
CA ALA A 54 -29.65 22.07 -30.05
C ALA A 54 -28.18 21.64 -29.89
N LEU A 55 -27.27 22.27 -30.63
CA LEU A 55 -25.84 21.97 -30.52
C LEU A 55 -25.28 22.33 -29.13
N GLN A 56 -25.62 23.50 -28.59
CA GLN A 56 -25.16 23.88 -27.26
C GLN A 56 -25.81 23.04 -26.16
N ALA A 57 -27.09 22.67 -26.28
CA ALA A 57 -27.78 21.77 -25.35
C ALA A 57 -27.14 20.37 -25.31
N SER A 58 -26.77 19.83 -26.48
CA SER A 58 -26.05 18.55 -26.58
C SER A 58 -24.66 18.61 -25.95
N ARG A 59 -23.94 19.73 -26.07
CA ARG A 59 -22.65 19.94 -25.38
C ARG A 59 -22.79 20.05 -23.87
N VAL A 60 -23.83 20.73 -23.38
CA VAL A 60 -24.15 20.77 -21.94
C VAL A 60 -24.49 19.36 -21.43
N GLN A 61 -25.26 18.59 -22.19
CA GLN A 61 -25.55 17.18 -21.90
C GLN A 61 -24.29 16.31 -21.87
N ALA A 62 -23.27 16.63 -22.68
CA ALA A 62 -21.97 15.95 -22.68
C ALA A 62 -21.01 16.40 -21.55
N GLY A 63 -21.39 17.38 -20.72
CA GLY A 63 -20.56 17.87 -19.60
C GLY A 63 -19.78 19.15 -19.85
N GLU A 64 -19.96 19.79 -21.01
CA GLU A 64 -19.31 21.07 -21.29
C GLU A 64 -20.05 22.23 -20.60
N THR A 65 -19.70 22.51 -19.33
CA THR A 65 -20.24 23.66 -18.58
C THR A 65 -19.97 25.01 -19.26
N ALA A 66 -18.92 25.10 -20.08
CA ALA A 66 -18.58 26.27 -20.90
C ALA A 66 -19.61 26.57 -22.02
N ALA A 67 -20.51 25.65 -22.34
CA ALA A 67 -21.58 25.85 -23.32
C ALA A 67 -22.81 26.60 -22.73
N LEU A 68 -22.98 26.64 -21.40
CA LEU A 68 -24.11 27.31 -20.73
C LEU A 68 -24.25 28.81 -21.09
N PRO A 69 -23.19 29.64 -21.05
CA PRO A 69 -23.31 31.07 -21.39
C PRO A 69 -23.68 31.30 -22.86
N ARG A 70 -23.26 30.38 -23.75
CA ARG A 70 -23.58 30.44 -25.18
C ARG A 70 -25.03 30.03 -25.44
N LEU A 71 -25.51 29.01 -24.72
CA LEU A 71 -26.91 28.59 -24.74
C LEU A 71 -27.83 29.72 -24.28
N ASP A 72 -27.50 30.40 -23.17
CA ASP A 72 -28.27 31.53 -22.63
C ASP A 72 -28.31 32.74 -23.59
N ALA A 73 -27.16 33.08 -24.20
CA ALA A 73 -27.08 34.14 -25.20
C ALA A 73 -27.96 33.83 -26.44
N ASN A 74 -27.94 32.60 -26.92
CA ASN A 74 -28.75 32.17 -28.06
C ASN A 74 -30.24 32.12 -27.71
N LEU A 75 -30.59 31.67 -26.50
CA LEU A 75 -31.95 31.67 -25.97
C LEU A 75 -32.53 33.09 -25.88
N THR A 76 -31.75 34.03 -25.35
CA THR A 76 -32.13 35.45 -25.24
C THR A 76 -32.39 36.04 -26.62
N ARG A 77 -31.52 35.75 -27.60
CA ARG A 77 -31.67 36.22 -28.98
C ARG A 77 -32.91 35.60 -29.65
N LEU A 78 -33.17 34.32 -29.45
CA LEU A 78 -34.35 33.64 -29.98
C LEU A 78 -35.66 34.22 -29.41
N ARG A 79 -35.72 34.49 -28.10
CA ARG A 79 -36.87 35.13 -27.44
C ARG A 79 -37.14 36.54 -27.96
N GLN A 80 -36.10 37.35 -28.16
CA GLN A 80 -36.22 38.70 -28.72
C GLN A 80 -36.80 38.66 -30.14
N LEU A 81 -36.26 37.79 -30.99
CA LEU A 81 -36.73 37.63 -32.37
C LEU A 81 -38.18 37.13 -32.44
N ARG A 82 -38.57 36.20 -31.56
CA ARG A 82 -39.95 35.67 -31.50
C ARG A 82 -40.95 36.70 -30.97
N SER A 83 -40.55 37.55 -30.03
CA SER A 83 -41.42 38.65 -29.56
C SER A 83 -41.64 39.73 -30.62
N ALA A 84 -40.74 39.84 -31.61
CA ALA A 84 -40.79 40.83 -32.67
C ALA A 84 -41.57 40.40 -33.92
N SER A 85 -41.83 39.09 -34.13
CA SER A 85 -42.55 38.57 -35.30
C SER A 85 -43.81 37.78 -34.93
N GLU A 86 -44.98 38.22 -35.37
CA GLU A 86 -46.27 37.59 -35.07
C GLU A 86 -46.57 36.33 -35.91
N ALA A 87 -45.77 36.05 -36.95
CA ALA A 87 -46.03 35.00 -37.95
C ALA A 87 -44.79 34.15 -38.28
N LEU A 88 -44.24 33.42 -37.29
CA LEU A 88 -43.25 32.37 -37.57
C LEU A 88 -43.95 31.07 -38.00
N PRO A 89 -43.44 30.34 -39.02
CA PRO A 89 -43.91 29.01 -39.37
C PRO A 89 -43.70 28.01 -38.21
N GLY A 90 -44.69 27.15 -37.97
CA GLY A 90 -44.66 26.14 -36.89
C GLY A 90 -45.71 26.38 -35.80
N ASP A 91 -45.92 25.38 -34.94
CA ASP A 91 -46.87 25.51 -33.82
C ASP A 91 -46.28 26.40 -32.71
N ARG A 92 -47.10 27.33 -32.19
CA ARG A 92 -46.66 28.28 -31.14
C ARG A 92 -46.24 27.54 -29.87
N GLY A 93 -46.94 26.46 -29.55
CA GLY A 93 -46.65 25.59 -28.39
C GLY A 93 -45.29 24.90 -28.50
N GLN A 94 -44.89 24.47 -29.69
CA GLN A 94 -43.57 23.86 -29.91
C GLN A 94 -42.43 24.86 -29.69
N TRP A 95 -42.60 26.11 -30.11
CA TRP A 95 -41.60 27.16 -29.87
C TRP A 95 -41.54 27.59 -28.40
N ASP A 96 -42.68 27.66 -27.70
CA ASP A 96 -42.72 27.94 -26.25
C ASP A 96 -41.98 26.84 -25.49
N ALA A 97 -42.34 25.58 -25.77
CA ALA A 97 -41.70 24.43 -25.15
C ALA A 97 -40.19 24.34 -25.44
N LEU A 98 -39.74 24.66 -26.67
CA LEU A 98 -38.31 24.73 -27.00
C LEU A 98 -37.59 25.78 -26.14
N THR A 99 -38.15 26.98 -26.03
CA THR A 99 -37.54 28.06 -25.24
C THR A 99 -37.63 27.83 -23.75
N ASP A 100 -38.65 27.12 -23.26
CA ASP A 100 -38.83 26.78 -21.86
C ASP A 100 -37.86 25.67 -21.45
N SER A 101 -37.74 24.60 -22.24
CA SER A 101 -36.74 23.55 -22.00
C SER A 101 -35.31 24.10 -22.08
N ALA A 102 -35.00 24.98 -23.04
CA ALA A 102 -33.71 25.65 -23.07
C ALA A 102 -33.47 26.56 -21.85
N ALA A 103 -34.54 27.16 -21.28
CA ALA A 103 -34.46 27.91 -20.03
C ALA A 103 -34.14 27.01 -18.85
N THR A 104 -34.80 25.85 -18.76
CA THR A 104 -34.57 24.86 -17.70
C THR A 104 -33.11 24.42 -17.67
N ILE A 105 -32.47 24.23 -18.82
CA ILE A 105 -31.03 23.90 -18.90
C ILE A 105 -30.16 25.04 -18.34
N VAL A 106 -30.49 26.29 -18.64
CA VAL A 106 -29.75 27.47 -18.15
C VAL A 106 -29.98 27.69 -16.64
N GLU A 107 -31.21 27.54 -16.18
CA GLU A 107 -31.62 27.69 -14.78
C GLU A 107 -30.97 26.64 -13.88
N GLN A 108 -30.94 25.38 -14.35
CA GLN A 108 -30.24 24.27 -13.68
C GLN A 108 -28.71 24.29 -13.93
N GLY A 109 -28.17 25.33 -14.58
CA GLY A 109 -26.73 25.51 -14.81
C GLY A 109 -25.91 25.66 -13.52
N THR A 110 -26.54 25.95 -12.39
CA THR A 110 -25.90 25.91 -11.06
C THR A 110 -25.67 24.49 -10.59
N VAL A 111 -26.64 23.58 -10.77
CA VAL A 111 -26.52 22.15 -10.45
C VAL A 111 -25.35 21.51 -11.19
N LEU A 112 -25.17 21.86 -12.47
CA LEU A 112 -24.02 21.47 -13.29
C LEU A 112 -22.66 21.78 -12.65
N ARG A 113 -22.49 23.02 -12.18
CA ARG A 113 -21.25 23.44 -11.53
C ARG A 113 -21.09 22.77 -10.16
N THR A 114 -22.18 22.59 -9.43
CA THR A 114 -22.17 21.89 -8.15
C THR A 114 -21.73 20.43 -8.32
N VAL A 115 -22.27 19.72 -9.32
CA VAL A 115 -21.90 18.33 -9.63
C VAL A 115 -20.44 18.23 -10.04
N ASP A 116 -19.98 19.07 -10.95
CA ASP A 116 -18.57 19.08 -11.39
C ASP A 116 -17.61 19.40 -10.22
N SER A 117 -17.95 20.40 -9.40
CA SER A 117 -17.14 20.77 -8.24
C SER A 117 -17.09 19.68 -7.16
N ALA A 118 -18.22 18.99 -6.90
CA ALA A 118 -18.29 17.92 -5.91
C ALA A 118 -17.55 16.66 -6.40
N ALA A 119 -17.66 16.32 -7.68
CA ALA A 119 -16.91 15.21 -8.28
C ALA A 119 -15.40 15.48 -8.26
N GLN A 120 -14.97 16.71 -8.56
CA GLN A 120 -13.56 17.11 -8.46
C GLN A 120 -13.05 17.11 -7.02
N ALA A 121 -13.87 17.57 -6.06
CA ALA A 121 -13.51 17.55 -4.64
C ALA A 121 -13.29 16.11 -4.15
N ILE A 122 -14.18 15.17 -4.49
CA ILE A 122 -14.00 13.74 -4.18
C ILE A 122 -12.70 13.21 -4.82
N ALA A 123 -12.46 13.51 -6.10
CA ALA A 123 -11.26 13.05 -6.79
C ALA A 123 -9.95 13.57 -6.17
N GLN A 124 -9.97 14.79 -5.61
CA GLN A 124 -8.82 15.37 -4.91
C GLN A 124 -8.65 14.81 -3.49
N THR A 125 -9.73 14.49 -2.79
CA THR A 125 -9.68 13.99 -1.40
C THR A 125 -9.38 12.49 -1.30
N VAL A 126 -9.73 11.69 -2.30
CA VAL A 126 -9.53 10.22 -2.27
C VAL A 126 -8.06 9.80 -2.07
N PRO A 127 -7.05 10.41 -2.71
CA PRO A 127 -5.64 10.12 -2.41
C PRO A 127 -5.26 10.36 -0.94
N ASP A 128 -5.70 11.48 -0.36
CA ASP A 128 -5.44 11.81 1.05
C ASP A 128 -6.14 10.83 1.99
N PHE A 129 -7.37 10.44 1.67
CA PHE A 129 -8.12 9.39 2.37
C PHE A 129 -7.39 8.04 2.32
N GLN A 130 -6.83 7.65 1.17
CA GLN A 130 -6.08 6.39 1.02
C GLN A 130 -4.81 6.37 1.88
N VAL A 131 -4.10 7.51 1.96
CA VAL A 131 -2.90 7.67 2.81
C VAL A 131 -3.30 7.61 4.29
N ALA A 132 -4.32 8.36 4.70
CA ALA A 132 -4.79 8.37 6.09
C ALA A 132 -5.31 7.00 6.54
N ALA A 133 -6.05 6.29 5.69
CA ALA A 133 -6.49 4.93 5.93
C ALA A 133 -5.29 3.98 6.13
N THR A 134 -4.28 4.06 5.26
CA THR A 134 -3.07 3.21 5.38
C THR A 134 -2.36 3.40 6.71
N SER A 135 -2.23 4.65 7.17
CA SER A 135 -1.58 4.97 8.45
C SER A 135 -2.36 4.51 9.69
N LEU A 136 -3.68 4.40 9.62
CA LEU A 136 -4.50 3.90 10.74
C LEU A 136 -4.50 2.37 10.85
N LEU A 137 -4.35 1.68 9.73
CA LEU A 137 -4.48 0.22 9.66
C LEU A 137 -3.21 -0.56 10.00
N THR A 138 -2.03 0.06 10.00
CA THR A 138 -0.81 -0.55 10.57
C THR A 138 -1.00 -0.92 12.05
N THR A 139 -2.03 -0.35 12.69
CA THR A 139 -2.35 -0.53 14.11
C THR A 139 -3.57 -1.44 14.37
N ALA A 140 -4.52 -1.58 13.41
CA ALA A 140 -5.81 -2.26 13.62
C ALA A 140 -5.95 -3.69 13.05
N GLY A 141 -4.97 -4.17 12.25
CA GLY A 141 -4.78 -5.60 11.98
C GLY A 141 -5.61 -6.25 10.85
N SER A 142 -6.53 -5.55 10.17
CA SER A 142 -7.29 -6.11 9.04
C SER A 142 -6.91 -5.49 7.70
N VAL A 143 -6.06 -6.18 6.94
CA VAL A 143 -5.54 -5.72 5.64
C VAL A 143 -6.60 -5.83 4.52
N SER A 144 -7.51 -6.81 4.61
CA SER A 144 -8.53 -7.05 3.59
C SER A 144 -9.65 -6.01 3.61
N THR A 145 -10.08 -5.56 4.80
CA THR A 145 -11.08 -4.48 4.92
C THR A 145 -10.53 -3.15 4.43
N LEU A 146 -9.22 -2.94 4.58
CA LEU A 146 -8.52 -1.75 4.07
C LEU A 146 -8.50 -1.70 2.54
N GLN A 147 -8.10 -2.81 1.90
CA GLN A 147 -8.09 -2.90 0.45
C GLN A 147 -9.50 -2.70 -0.11
N ALA A 148 -10.53 -3.27 0.54
CA ALA A 148 -11.91 -3.04 0.17
C ALA A 148 -12.33 -1.57 0.35
N LEU A 149 -11.95 -0.92 1.46
CA LEU A 149 -12.22 0.49 1.73
C LEU A 149 -11.58 1.41 0.67
N GLN A 150 -10.29 1.20 0.35
CA GLN A 150 -9.57 1.97 -0.65
C GLN A 150 -10.14 1.77 -2.06
N GLN A 151 -10.47 0.53 -2.43
CA GLN A 151 -11.10 0.20 -3.70
C GLN A 151 -12.47 0.87 -3.83
N ARG A 152 -13.27 0.87 -2.76
CA ARG A 152 -14.59 1.52 -2.73
C ARG A 152 -14.47 3.04 -2.84
N ALA A 153 -13.55 3.68 -2.12
CA ALA A 153 -13.32 5.12 -2.25
C ALA A 153 -12.87 5.51 -3.68
N GLN A 154 -12.02 4.69 -4.31
CA GLN A 154 -11.61 4.91 -5.70
C GLN A 154 -12.76 4.70 -6.69
N SER A 155 -13.56 3.65 -6.48
CA SER A 155 -14.75 3.37 -7.29
C SER A 155 -15.77 4.51 -7.19
N LEU A 156 -15.98 5.04 -5.98
CA LEU A 156 -16.86 6.17 -5.73
C LEU A 156 -16.38 7.44 -6.45
N SER A 157 -15.07 7.71 -6.44
CA SER A 157 -14.47 8.80 -7.21
C SER A 157 -14.70 8.66 -8.72
N ASN A 158 -14.47 7.46 -9.27
CA ASN A 158 -14.68 7.19 -10.69
C ASN A 158 -16.16 7.31 -11.09
N THR A 159 -17.06 6.80 -10.24
CA THR A 159 -18.51 6.85 -10.45
C THR A 159 -19.04 8.28 -10.32
N ALA A 160 -18.53 9.06 -9.37
CA ALA A 160 -18.81 10.48 -9.21
C ALA A 160 -18.41 11.29 -10.45
N ALA A 161 -17.22 11.05 -11.00
CA ALA A 161 -16.75 11.71 -12.22
C ALA A 161 -17.60 11.34 -13.45
N ALA A 162 -18.12 10.12 -13.51
CA ALA A 162 -18.97 9.64 -14.59
C ALA A 162 -20.46 10.05 -14.47
N LEU A 163 -20.89 10.53 -13.30
CA LEU A 163 -22.31 10.78 -12.98
C LEU A 163 -22.99 11.70 -14.00
N TRP A 164 -22.31 12.77 -14.42
CA TRP A 164 -22.85 13.73 -15.37
C TRP A 164 -22.92 13.17 -16.81
N GLY A 165 -21.83 12.56 -17.28
CA GLY A 165 -21.73 12.04 -18.67
C GLY A 165 -22.45 10.72 -18.90
N SER A 166 -22.94 10.07 -17.85
CA SER A 166 -23.59 8.76 -17.94
C SER A 166 -24.96 8.82 -18.60
N ASN A 167 -25.28 7.79 -19.38
CA ASN A 167 -26.61 7.61 -19.96
C ASN A 167 -27.72 7.28 -18.94
N ASN A 168 -27.33 6.87 -17.73
CA ASN A 168 -28.24 6.50 -16.66
C ASN A 168 -27.75 7.07 -15.32
N PRO A 169 -27.97 8.37 -15.03
CA PRO A 169 -27.49 9.00 -13.81
C PRO A 169 -28.15 8.44 -12.54
N GLN A 170 -29.36 7.87 -12.63
CA GLN A 170 -30.00 7.23 -11.48
C GLN A 170 -29.30 5.93 -11.05
N GLU A 171 -28.78 5.16 -12.01
CA GLU A 171 -28.05 3.92 -11.73
C GLU A 171 -26.70 4.22 -11.07
N LEU A 172 -25.94 5.20 -11.60
CA LEU A 172 -24.69 5.61 -10.95
C LEU A 172 -24.91 6.26 -9.59
N ALA A 173 -26.01 6.98 -9.40
CA ALA A 173 -26.40 7.49 -8.09
C ALA A 173 -26.70 6.36 -7.08
N ALA A 174 -27.33 5.26 -7.53
CA ALA A 174 -27.55 4.09 -6.69
C ALA A 174 -26.21 3.47 -6.26
N THR A 175 -25.25 3.35 -7.19
CA THR A 175 -23.88 2.88 -6.90
C THR A 175 -23.17 3.79 -5.90
N ILE A 176 -23.20 5.12 -6.11
CA ILE A 176 -22.60 6.10 -5.17
C ILE A 176 -23.24 5.95 -3.78
N SER A 177 -24.56 5.78 -3.71
CA SER A 177 -25.28 5.61 -2.44
C SER A 177 -24.89 4.32 -1.72
N GLU A 178 -24.72 3.21 -2.45
CA GLU A 178 -24.31 1.92 -1.89
C GLU A 178 -22.86 1.98 -1.36
N GLU A 179 -21.94 2.51 -2.17
CA GLU A 179 -20.54 2.67 -1.80
C GLU A 179 -20.36 3.62 -0.61
N LEU A 180 -21.13 4.72 -0.57
CA LEU A 180 -21.12 5.65 0.56
C LEU A 180 -21.70 5.02 1.83
N ALA A 181 -22.74 4.20 1.72
CA ALA A 181 -23.32 3.48 2.87
C ALA A 181 -22.30 2.48 3.46
N ASP A 182 -21.57 1.77 2.61
CA ASP A 182 -20.50 0.86 3.04
C ASP A 182 -19.34 1.60 3.71
N LEU A 183 -18.92 2.74 3.14
CA LEU A 183 -17.88 3.58 3.76
C LEU A 183 -18.32 4.11 5.13
N ARG A 184 -19.58 4.56 5.27
CA ARG A 184 -20.17 4.98 6.56
C ARG A 184 -20.20 3.85 7.58
N SER A 185 -20.56 2.64 7.15
CA SER A 185 -20.63 1.48 8.04
C SER A 185 -19.25 1.10 8.58
N ILE A 186 -18.21 1.12 7.73
CA ILE A 186 -16.84 0.81 8.13
C ILE A 186 -16.26 1.93 9.01
N HIS A 187 -16.48 3.20 8.64
CA HIS A 187 -16.07 4.35 9.45
C HIS A 187 -16.67 4.29 10.87
N GLY A 188 -17.98 4.01 10.98
CA GLY A 188 -18.66 3.84 12.27
C GLY A 188 -18.15 2.66 13.11
N ALA A 189 -17.72 1.56 12.48
CA ALA A 189 -17.11 0.44 13.19
C ALA A 189 -15.71 0.80 13.74
N LEU A 190 -14.91 1.52 12.94
CA LEU A 190 -13.58 2.00 13.36
C LEU A 190 -13.68 3.08 14.45
N SER A 191 -14.73 3.89 14.43
CA SER A 191 -15.05 4.89 15.45
C SER A 191 -15.60 4.26 16.75
N GLY A 192 -15.95 2.97 16.74
CA GLY A 192 -16.55 2.27 17.87
C GLY A 192 -18.02 2.62 18.13
N GLU A 193 -18.68 3.28 17.19
CA GLU A 193 -20.10 3.67 17.28
C GLU A 193 -21.04 2.61 16.71
N ALA A 194 -20.53 1.70 15.86
CA ALA A 194 -21.31 0.62 15.24
C ALA A 194 -20.89 -0.76 15.76
N GLU A 195 -21.83 -1.50 16.38
CA GLU A 195 -21.67 -2.91 16.74
C GLU A 195 -22.19 -3.81 15.60
N GLY A 196 -21.36 -4.73 15.08
CA GLY A 196 -21.80 -5.76 14.14
C GLY A 196 -20.83 -6.15 13.02
N LEU A 197 -19.77 -5.38 12.81
CA LEU A 197 -18.67 -5.74 11.91
C LEU A 197 -17.51 -6.33 12.73
N ASP A 198 -16.86 -7.39 12.23
CA ASP A 198 -15.66 -8.00 12.84
C ASP A 198 -14.41 -7.11 12.62
N ILE A 199 -14.53 -5.85 13.07
CA ILE A 199 -13.55 -4.79 12.91
C ILE A 199 -13.33 -4.20 14.31
N ALA A 200 -12.12 -4.33 14.83
CA ALA A 200 -11.77 -3.76 16.13
C ALA A 200 -11.74 -2.23 16.06
N ALA A 201 -12.38 -1.57 17.03
CA ALA A 201 -12.32 -0.12 17.17
C ALA A 201 -10.87 0.34 17.40
N ILE A 202 -10.47 1.45 16.78
CA ILE A 202 -9.11 1.98 16.89
C ILE A 202 -8.93 2.63 18.27
N ASP A 203 -7.81 2.35 18.94
CA ASP A 203 -7.40 3.11 20.12
C ASP A 203 -7.07 4.55 19.74
N ARG A 204 -8.03 5.45 19.99
CA ARG A 204 -7.94 6.88 19.70
C ARG A 204 -6.83 7.59 20.48
N SER A 205 -6.43 7.06 21.65
CA SER A 205 -5.40 7.71 22.48
C SER A 205 -3.99 7.58 21.92
N ALA A 206 -3.74 6.53 21.13
CA ALA A 206 -2.45 6.28 20.50
C ALA A 206 -2.33 6.83 19.06
N ASN A 207 -3.46 7.17 18.41
CA ASN A 207 -3.51 7.50 16.97
C ASN A 207 -4.30 8.79 16.65
N GLU A 208 -4.39 9.73 17.59
CA GLU A 208 -5.25 10.92 17.50
C GLU A 208 -5.08 11.71 16.18
N ALA A 209 -3.84 11.98 15.76
CA ALA A 209 -3.56 12.72 14.53
C ALA A 209 -3.94 11.95 13.25
N SER A 210 -3.68 10.64 13.21
CA SER A 210 -4.03 9.79 12.06
C SER A 210 -5.54 9.60 11.96
N TRP A 211 -6.23 9.52 13.09
CA TRP A 211 -7.70 9.44 13.13
C TRP A 211 -8.32 10.74 12.65
N ALA A 212 -7.86 11.89 13.14
CA ALA A 212 -8.37 13.19 12.72
C ALA A 212 -8.25 13.41 11.20
N ALA A 213 -7.10 13.07 10.61
CA ALA A 213 -6.89 13.19 9.17
C ALA A 213 -7.80 12.25 8.34
N PHE A 214 -8.04 11.04 8.84
CA PHE A 214 -8.95 10.08 8.19
C PHE A 214 -10.41 10.51 8.28
N ASP A 215 -10.82 10.99 9.46
CA ASP A 215 -12.17 11.47 9.75
C ASP A 215 -12.51 12.69 8.90
N GLU A 216 -11.60 13.66 8.82
CA GLU A 216 -11.74 14.85 7.97
C GLU A 216 -11.85 14.49 6.48
N ALA A 217 -10.99 13.59 5.99
CA ALA A 217 -11.03 13.14 4.60
C ALA A 217 -12.31 12.36 4.29
N PHE A 218 -12.78 11.54 5.23
CA PHE A 218 -14.05 10.81 5.10
C PHE A 218 -15.25 11.77 5.03
N ASP A 219 -15.33 12.74 5.95
CA ASP A 219 -16.41 13.72 5.99
C ASP A 219 -16.48 14.56 4.72
N ALA A 220 -15.32 14.94 4.18
CA ALA A 220 -15.24 15.63 2.90
C ALA A 220 -15.77 14.78 1.74
N ILE A 221 -15.41 13.49 1.66
CA ILE A 221 -15.95 12.57 0.64
C ILE A 221 -17.47 12.40 0.81
N ALA A 222 -17.93 12.16 2.04
CA ALA A 222 -19.35 11.93 2.32
C ALA A 222 -20.22 13.14 2.00
N THR A 223 -19.78 14.34 2.38
CA THR A 223 -20.50 15.60 2.12
C THR A 223 -20.63 15.87 0.61
N ASN A 224 -19.56 15.67 -0.14
CA ASN A 224 -19.58 15.86 -1.59
C ASN A 224 -20.39 14.75 -2.28
N ALA A 225 -20.34 13.51 -1.81
CA ALA A 225 -21.16 12.43 -2.34
C ALA A 225 -22.66 12.66 -2.09
N ASP A 226 -23.06 13.14 -0.90
CA ASP A 226 -24.44 13.54 -0.64
C ASP A 226 -24.88 14.72 -1.53
N THR A 227 -23.98 15.66 -1.80
CA THR A 227 -24.23 16.78 -2.72
C THR A 227 -24.48 16.30 -4.15
N LEU A 228 -23.73 15.28 -4.60
CA LEU A 228 -23.97 14.63 -5.89
C LEU A 228 -25.32 13.93 -5.91
N LEU A 229 -25.66 13.15 -4.88
CA LEU A 229 -26.95 12.44 -4.77
C LEU A 229 -28.14 13.41 -4.77
N ALA A 230 -28.02 14.54 -4.07
CA ALA A 230 -29.05 15.59 -4.06
C ALA A 230 -29.22 16.28 -5.44
N SER A 231 -28.17 16.26 -6.27
CA SER A 231 -28.16 16.89 -7.59
C SER A 231 -28.72 16.00 -8.71
N VAL A 232 -28.91 14.69 -8.47
CA VAL A 232 -29.32 13.68 -9.48
C VAL A 232 -30.62 14.04 -10.18
N SER A 233 -31.62 14.55 -9.46
CA SER A 233 -32.89 14.98 -10.07
C SER A 233 -32.69 16.14 -11.03
N GLY A 234 -31.81 17.10 -10.69
CA GLY A 234 -31.47 18.20 -11.58
C GLY A 234 -30.70 17.76 -12.82
N ILE A 235 -29.81 16.76 -12.72
CA ILE A 235 -29.13 16.15 -13.87
C ILE A 235 -30.16 15.52 -14.82
N ALA A 236 -31.14 14.78 -14.29
CA ALA A 236 -32.20 14.16 -15.08
C ALA A 236 -33.10 15.20 -15.77
N GLU A 237 -33.43 16.32 -15.10
CA GLU A 237 -34.18 17.43 -15.67
C GLU A 237 -33.44 18.13 -16.80
N VAL A 238 -32.14 18.44 -16.62
CA VAL A 238 -31.29 19.05 -17.67
C VAL A 238 -31.21 18.15 -18.90
N ARG A 239 -31.08 16.84 -18.69
CA ARG A 239 -31.00 15.87 -19.77
C ARG A 239 -32.31 15.77 -20.54
N ALA A 240 -33.43 15.62 -19.85
CA ALA A 240 -34.76 15.58 -20.48
C ALA A 240 -35.04 16.86 -21.28
N ALA A 241 -34.63 18.01 -20.74
CA ALA A 241 -34.72 19.29 -21.43
C ALA A 241 -33.80 19.36 -22.66
N ALA A 242 -32.57 18.84 -22.58
CA ALA A 242 -31.63 18.80 -23.71
C ALA A 242 -32.11 17.89 -24.85
N ASP A 243 -32.57 16.68 -24.52
CA ASP A 243 -33.18 15.73 -25.48
C ASP A 243 -34.41 16.36 -26.17
N TYR A 244 -35.23 17.08 -25.40
CA TYR A 244 -36.36 17.82 -25.94
C TYR A 244 -35.91 18.96 -26.89
N VAL A 245 -34.92 19.77 -26.50
CA VAL A 245 -34.40 20.86 -27.35
C VAL A 245 -33.85 20.34 -28.67
N VAL A 246 -33.12 19.22 -28.65
CA VAL A 246 -32.59 18.57 -29.86
C VAL A 246 -33.72 18.07 -30.76
N SER A 247 -34.70 17.35 -30.20
CA SER A 247 -35.82 16.82 -30.98
C SER A 247 -36.76 17.91 -31.52
N ALA A 248 -37.02 18.96 -30.74
CA ALA A 248 -37.85 20.09 -31.14
C ALA A 248 -37.18 20.92 -32.24
N ALA A 249 -35.85 21.12 -32.18
CA ALA A 249 -35.11 21.81 -33.24
C ALA A 249 -35.17 21.06 -34.58
N GLN A 250 -35.12 19.72 -34.57
CA GLN A 250 -35.26 18.88 -35.76
C GLN A 250 -36.67 18.92 -36.35
N GLN A 251 -37.72 18.91 -35.52
CA GLN A 251 -39.11 18.99 -35.97
C GLN A 251 -39.46 20.35 -36.60
N LEU A 252 -38.80 21.43 -36.14
CA LEU A 252 -39.00 22.78 -36.66
C LEU A 252 -38.24 23.03 -37.98
N GLU A 253 -37.28 22.19 -38.35
CA GLU A 253 -36.48 22.33 -39.57
C GLU A 253 -37.33 22.21 -40.85
N THR A 254 -38.21 21.20 -40.92
CA THR A 254 -39.04 20.92 -42.10
C THR A 254 -40.03 22.05 -42.46
N PRO A 255 -40.81 22.62 -41.52
CA PRO A 255 -41.69 23.76 -41.84
C PRO A 255 -40.95 25.06 -42.14
N LEU A 256 -39.75 25.29 -41.57
CA LEU A 256 -38.94 26.48 -41.83
C LEU A 256 -38.27 26.47 -43.22
N VAL A 257 -37.81 25.29 -43.67
CA VAL A 257 -37.25 25.09 -45.02
C VAL A 257 -38.34 25.16 -46.10
N ASN A 258 -39.54 24.65 -45.82
CA ASN A 258 -40.67 24.74 -46.75
C ASN A 258 -41.24 26.16 -46.88
N ALA A 259 -41.23 26.96 -45.80
CA ALA A 259 -41.68 28.36 -45.82
C ALA A 259 -40.72 29.31 -46.56
N SER A 260 -39.47 28.88 -46.82
CA SER A 260 -38.46 29.68 -47.54
C SER A 260 -38.38 29.37 -49.04
N GLY A 261 -39.16 28.40 -49.53
CA GLY A 261 -39.08 27.88 -50.90
C GLY A 261 -40.21 28.22 -51.88
N SER A 262 -41.18 29.08 -51.55
CA SER A 262 -42.36 29.29 -52.40
C SER A 262 -42.63 30.76 -52.75
N SER A 263 -42.10 31.24 -53.88
CA SER A 263 -42.56 32.45 -54.58
C SER A 263 -42.41 32.29 -56.09
N ALA A 264 -43.21 31.41 -56.69
CA ALA A 264 -43.39 31.33 -58.14
C ALA A 264 -44.86 31.00 -58.45
N ASP A 265 -45.68 32.03 -58.72
CA ASP A 265 -46.90 32.01 -59.55
C ASP A 265 -47.52 33.43 -59.53
N SER A 266 -47.94 34.09 -60.62
CA SER A 266 -48.90 33.84 -61.72
C SER A 266 -50.16 34.71 -61.58
N GLY A 267 -50.56 35.35 -62.70
CA GLY A 267 -51.80 36.14 -62.85
C GLY A 267 -51.76 37.55 -62.23
N SER A 268 -52.45 38.58 -62.71
CA SER A 268 -53.52 38.67 -63.70
C SER A 268 -53.75 40.14 -64.10
N TYR A 269 -54.19 40.29 -65.35
CA TYR A 269 -54.65 41.42 -66.16
C TYR A 269 -55.35 42.62 -65.47
N SER A 270 -55.04 43.83 -65.95
CA SER A 270 -56.06 44.87 -66.17
C SER A 270 -55.61 45.97 -67.15
N SER A 271 -56.34 46.05 -68.27
CA SER A 271 -56.70 47.21 -69.13
C SER A 271 -55.74 48.40 -69.28
N TYR A 272 -55.34 48.75 -70.52
CA TYR A 272 -55.80 49.95 -71.27
C TYR A 272 -55.19 49.90 -72.68
N VAL A 273 -56.01 49.51 -73.65
CA VAL A 273 -55.66 49.41 -75.08
C VAL A 273 -56.10 50.70 -75.77
N VAL A 274 -55.37 51.07 -76.83
CA VAL A 274 -55.67 52.09 -77.87
C VAL A 274 -55.12 53.51 -77.62
N PRO A 275 -53.78 53.70 -77.52
CA PRO A 275 -53.15 54.35 -78.68
C PRO A 275 -51.72 53.85 -79.02
N GLY A 276 -51.36 52.62 -78.64
CA GLY A 276 -50.00 52.06 -78.86
C GLY A 276 -49.68 51.53 -80.28
N LEU A 277 -50.64 51.55 -81.21
CA LEU A 277 -50.52 50.83 -82.48
C LEU A 277 -49.76 51.58 -83.60
N LEU A 278 -49.24 52.78 -83.36
CA LEU A 278 -48.43 53.50 -84.36
C LEU A 278 -46.95 53.67 -83.99
N ILE A 279 -46.55 53.32 -82.76
CA ILE A 279 -45.16 53.39 -82.27
C ILE A 279 -44.45 52.01 -82.39
N ALA A 280 -45.21 50.91 -82.37
CA ALA A 280 -44.71 49.54 -82.49
C ALA A 280 -44.09 49.20 -83.86
N ALA A 281 -44.55 49.85 -84.95
CA ALA A 281 -44.03 49.59 -86.29
C ALA A 281 -42.58 50.11 -86.47
N LEU A 282 -42.22 51.22 -85.80
CA LEU A 282 -40.90 51.85 -85.90
C LEU A 282 -39.84 51.17 -85.00
N LEU A 283 -40.27 50.64 -83.84
CA LEU A 283 -39.41 49.90 -82.91
C LEU A 283 -39.08 48.48 -83.40
N SER A 284 -39.94 47.87 -84.24
CA SER A 284 -39.67 46.55 -84.84
C SER A 284 -38.48 46.55 -85.81
N LEU A 285 -38.20 47.69 -86.46
CA LEU A 285 -37.08 47.83 -87.40
C LEU A 285 -35.73 47.99 -86.67
N ILE A 286 -35.73 48.59 -85.48
CA ILE A 286 -34.54 48.80 -84.65
C ILE A 286 -34.19 47.53 -83.86
N GLY A 287 -35.19 46.77 -83.40
CA GLY A 287 -35.00 45.47 -82.73
C GLY A 287 -34.37 44.41 -83.63
N LEU A 288 -34.67 44.41 -84.93
CA LEU A 288 -34.15 43.43 -85.89
C LEU A 288 -32.63 43.59 -86.13
N VAL A 289 -32.12 44.83 -86.08
CA VAL A 289 -30.68 45.13 -86.19
C VAL A 289 -29.92 44.78 -84.90
N PHE A 290 -30.55 44.91 -83.74
CA PHE A 290 -29.94 44.53 -82.45
C PHE A 290 -29.84 43.00 -82.29
N ILE A 291 -30.86 42.26 -82.75
CA ILE A 291 -30.86 40.78 -82.77
C ILE A 291 -29.74 40.25 -83.68
N TYR A 292 -29.50 40.88 -84.84
CA TYR A 292 -28.43 40.47 -85.75
C TYR A 292 -27.02 40.71 -85.18
N ARG A 293 -26.82 41.74 -84.33
CA ARG A 293 -25.53 41.99 -83.67
C ARG A 293 -25.31 41.13 -82.42
N LYS A 294 -26.36 40.70 -81.74
CA LYS A 294 -26.27 39.85 -80.53
C LYS A 294 -26.07 38.37 -80.86
N ASN A 295 -26.54 37.91 -82.02
CA ASN A 295 -26.41 36.51 -82.46
C ASN A 295 -24.95 36.08 -82.66
N THR A 296 -24.07 36.97 -83.11
CA THR A 296 -22.63 36.65 -83.31
C THR A 296 -21.81 36.65 -82.01
N ALA A 297 -22.29 37.30 -80.94
CA ALA A 297 -21.61 37.34 -79.65
C ALA A 297 -21.96 36.14 -78.75
N PHE A 298 -23.11 35.50 -78.98
CA PHE A 298 -23.56 34.34 -78.19
C PHE A 298 -22.90 33.03 -78.64
N GLU A 299 -22.66 32.83 -79.94
CA GLU A 299 -21.91 31.67 -80.44
C GLU A 299 -20.48 31.60 -79.91
N GLN A 300 -19.81 32.75 -79.78
CA GLN A 300 -18.43 32.81 -79.26
C GLN A 300 -18.35 32.55 -77.75
N ALA A 301 -19.36 32.99 -76.97
CA ALA A 301 -19.44 32.71 -75.54
C ALA A 301 -19.87 31.27 -75.22
N ALA A 302 -20.76 30.69 -76.04
CA ALA A 302 -21.21 29.30 -75.86
C ALA A 302 -20.11 28.27 -76.20
N LEU A 303 -19.29 28.53 -77.22
CA LEU A 303 -18.14 27.68 -77.56
C LEU A 303 -17.03 27.76 -76.50
N ALA A 304 -16.75 28.95 -75.96
CA ALA A 304 -15.77 29.12 -74.88
C ALA A 304 -16.20 28.43 -73.57
N GLN A 305 -17.50 28.47 -73.24
CA GLN A 305 -18.05 27.77 -72.07
C GLN A 305 -18.03 26.25 -72.26
N ALA A 306 -18.32 25.75 -73.48
CA ALA A 306 -18.26 24.33 -73.80
C ALA A 306 -16.81 23.80 -73.74
N GLU A 307 -15.84 24.55 -74.28
CA GLU A 307 -14.42 24.21 -74.23
C GLU A 307 -13.89 24.20 -72.79
N GLN A 308 -14.30 25.16 -71.94
CA GLN A 308 -13.94 25.17 -70.53
C GLN A 308 -14.56 24.00 -69.76
N ASN A 309 -15.82 23.65 -70.03
CA ASN A 309 -16.47 22.48 -69.43
C ASN A 309 -15.83 21.16 -69.87
N GLU A 310 -15.44 21.03 -71.14
CA GLU A 310 -14.73 19.85 -71.65
C GLU A 310 -13.34 19.72 -71.02
N ARG A 311 -12.59 20.82 -70.88
CA ARG A 311 -11.31 20.86 -70.14
C ARG A 311 -11.48 20.47 -68.68
N ASN A 312 -12.50 21.00 -68.00
CA ASN A 312 -12.81 20.64 -66.61
C ASN A 312 -13.21 19.15 -66.48
N GLN A 313 -14.01 18.61 -67.40
CA GLN A 313 -14.38 17.19 -67.40
C GLN A 313 -13.16 16.28 -67.64
N GLN A 314 -12.29 16.64 -68.57
CA GLN A 314 -11.05 15.91 -68.83
C GLN A 314 -10.09 15.98 -67.63
N ALA A 315 -9.99 17.13 -66.97
CA ALA A 315 -9.16 17.29 -65.78
C ALA A 315 -9.71 16.48 -64.59
N ILE A 316 -11.03 16.44 -64.40
CA ILE A 316 -11.67 15.58 -63.40
C ILE A 316 -11.45 14.08 -63.70
N LEU A 317 -11.59 13.66 -64.96
CA LEU A 317 -11.37 12.25 -65.33
C LEU A 317 -9.91 11.83 -65.14
N ARG A 318 -8.94 12.69 -65.44
CA ARG A 318 -7.53 12.44 -65.15
C ARG A 318 -7.28 12.34 -63.65
N LEU A 319 -7.84 13.26 -62.86
CA LEU A 319 -7.73 13.20 -61.41
C LEU A 319 -8.36 11.92 -60.84
N LEU A 320 -9.50 11.47 -61.37
CA LEU A 320 -10.11 10.20 -60.94
C LEU A 320 -9.26 8.98 -61.31
N ASP A 321 -8.66 8.98 -62.50
CA ASP A 321 -7.75 7.92 -62.98
C ASP A 321 -6.46 7.87 -62.15
N GLU A 322 -5.89 9.03 -61.81
CA GLU A 322 -4.71 9.15 -60.92
C GLU A 322 -4.99 8.72 -59.47
N LEU A 323 -6.26 8.68 -59.06
CA LEU A 323 -6.70 8.28 -57.71
C LEU A 323 -7.31 6.89 -57.63
N ASP A 324 -7.42 6.16 -58.75
CA ASP A 324 -8.06 4.84 -58.79
C ASP A 324 -7.36 3.85 -57.84
N SER A 325 -6.02 3.81 -57.86
CA SER A 325 -5.24 2.94 -56.99
C SER A 325 -5.15 3.42 -55.52
N LEU A 326 -5.51 4.67 -55.23
CA LEU A 326 -5.63 5.15 -53.84
C LEU A 326 -6.72 4.39 -53.09
N ALA A 327 -7.80 3.99 -53.77
CA ALA A 327 -8.89 3.21 -53.20
C ALA A 327 -8.45 1.80 -52.76
N ASP A 328 -7.44 1.25 -53.43
CA ASP A 328 -6.82 -0.04 -53.08
C ASP A 328 -5.72 0.08 -52.02
N GLY A 329 -5.51 1.28 -51.46
CA GLY A 329 -4.51 1.55 -50.43
C GLY A 329 -3.12 1.86 -50.96
N ASP A 330 -2.95 2.08 -52.27
CA ASP A 330 -1.67 2.53 -52.81
C ASP A 330 -1.43 4.01 -52.45
N LEU A 331 -0.66 4.24 -51.39
CA LEU A 331 -0.25 5.58 -50.98
C LEU A 331 0.99 6.06 -51.75
N THR A 332 1.52 5.32 -52.73
CA THR A 332 2.65 5.78 -53.54
C THR A 332 2.24 6.78 -54.61
N VAL A 333 0.94 6.88 -54.91
CA VAL A 333 0.40 7.79 -55.92
C VAL A 333 0.50 9.26 -55.51
N GLU A 334 0.58 10.12 -56.52
CA GLU A 334 0.61 11.57 -56.41
C GLU A 334 -0.23 12.15 -57.55
N ALA A 335 -1.25 12.92 -57.21
CA ALA A 335 -2.11 13.59 -58.18
C ALA A 335 -1.36 14.77 -58.81
N THR A 336 -1.46 14.94 -60.12
CA THR A 336 -0.77 16.01 -60.84
C THR A 336 -1.42 17.36 -60.52
N VAL A 337 -0.67 18.29 -59.92
CA VAL A 337 -1.16 19.65 -59.63
C VAL A 337 -1.05 20.54 -60.87
N THR A 338 -2.20 20.91 -61.43
CA THR A 338 -2.33 21.78 -62.62
C THR A 338 -2.84 23.19 -62.26
N GLU A 339 -2.70 24.19 -63.14
CA GLU A 339 -3.21 25.55 -62.89
C GLU A 339 -4.75 25.69 -63.07
N ASP A 340 -5.45 24.59 -63.34
CA ASP A 340 -6.89 24.55 -63.53
C ASP A 340 -7.67 24.39 -62.21
N ILE A 341 -9.00 24.35 -62.30
CA ILE A 341 -9.91 24.28 -61.13
C ILE A 341 -9.66 23.02 -60.28
N THR A 342 -9.14 21.96 -60.88
CA THR A 342 -8.81 20.69 -60.20
C THR A 342 -7.47 20.71 -59.48
N GLY A 343 -6.56 21.63 -59.78
CA GLY A 343 -5.25 21.72 -59.13
C GLY A 343 -5.30 21.90 -57.61
N ALA A 344 -6.20 22.75 -57.12
CA ALA A 344 -6.39 22.93 -55.67
C ALA A 344 -6.96 21.68 -54.97
N ILE A 345 -7.73 20.86 -55.71
CA ILE A 345 -8.25 19.58 -55.24
C ILE A 345 -7.13 18.53 -55.20
N ALA A 346 -6.33 18.45 -56.28
CA ALA A 346 -5.16 17.58 -56.34
C ALA A 346 -4.16 17.87 -55.21
N ASP A 347 -3.89 19.15 -54.92
CA ASP A 347 -3.02 19.58 -53.82
C ASP A 347 -3.57 19.16 -52.44
N SER A 348 -4.87 19.35 -52.22
CA SER A 348 -5.54 18.92 -50.97
C SER A 348 -5.53 17.39 -50.79
N ILE A 349 -5.65 16.65 -51.89
CA ILE A 349 -5.59 15.18 -51.88
C ILE A 349 -4.16 14.70 -51.63
N ASN A 350 -3.15 15.30 -52.27
CA ASN A 350 -1.74 14.99 -52.00
C ASN A 350 -1.38 15.26 -50.54
N TYR A 351 -1.88 16.36 -49.97
CA TYR A 351 -1.71 16.64 -48.54
C TYR A 351 -2.36 15.56 -47.65
N ALA A 352 -3.55 15.10 -48.00
CA ALA A 352 -4.22 14.01 -47.29
C ALA A 352 -3.46 12.68 -47.41
N ILE A 353 -2.96 12.35 -48.62
CA ILE A 353 -2.12 11.17 -48.86
C ILE A 353 -0.85 11.24 -48.00
N GLU A 354 -0.18 12.40 -47.93
CA GLU A 354 1.01 12.57 -47.09
C GLU A 354 0.71 12.38 -45.60
N LYS A 355 -0.42 12.90 -45.11
CA LYS A 355 -0.85 12.66 -43.73
C LYS A 355 -1.23 11.21 -43.46
N LEU A 356 -1.80 10.52 -44.44
CA LEU A 356 -2.05 9.08 -44.35
C LEU A 356 -0.74 8.27 -44.35
N ARG A 357 0.26 8.66 -45.15
CA ARG A 357 1.61 8.05 -45.12
C ARG A 357 2.25 8.19 -43.75
N GLU A 358 2.26 9.40 -43.19
CA GLU A 358 2.78 9.67 -41.84
C GLU A 358 2.07 8.81 -40.79
N LEU A 359 0.74 8.69 -40.87
CA LEU A 359 -0.06 7.88 -39.96
C LEU A 359 0.26 6.39 -40.07
N VAL A 360 0.23 5.82 -41.28
CA VAL A 360 0.52 4.39 -41.53
C VAL A 360 1.93 4.03 -41.09
N ALA A 361 2.92 4.88 -41.38
CA ALA A 361 4.30 4.68 -40.92
C ALA A 361 4.40 4.67 -39.39
N THR A 362 3.70 5.60 -38.72
CA THR A 362 3.67 5.69 -37.25
C THR A 362 2.96 4.50 -36.61
N ILE A 363 1.88 4.01 -37.20
CA ILE A 363 1.19 2.80 -36.74
C ILE A 363 2.11 1.58 -36.88
N ASN A 364 2.80 1.43 -38.01
CA ASN A 364 3.71 0.30 -38.23
C ASN A 364 4.87 0.28 -37.22
N GLU A 365 5.51 1.43 -36.99
CA GLU A 365 6.58 1.59 -36.00
C GLU A 365 6.08 1.30 -34.57
N THR A 366 4.93 1.86 -34.21
CA THR A 366 4.31 1.62 -32.90
C THR A 366 3.98 0.14 -32.70
N ALA A 367 3.45 -0.54 -33.73
CA ALA A 367 3.18 -1.97 -33.67
C ALA A 367 4.45 -2.81 -33.47
N ILE A 368 5.57 -2.45 -34.10
CA ILE A 368 6.88 -3.10 -33.89
C ILE A 368 7.36 -2.89 -32.45
N MET A 369 7.27 -1.66 -31.93
CA MET A 369 7.67 -1.35 -30.55
C MET A 369 6.81 -2.12 -29.53
N VAL A 370 5.50 -2.21 -29.74
CA VAL A 370 4.58 -2.97 -28.89
C VAL A 370 4.89 -4.46 -28.94
N ASP A 371 5.15 -5.05 -30.10
CA ASP A 371 5.52 -6.47 -30.22
C ASP A 371 6.84 -6.78 -29.51
N SER A 372 7.85 -5.90 -29.64
CA SER A 372 9.12 -6.03 -28.94
C SER A 372 8.95 -5.96 -27.41
N ALA A 373 8.21 -4.96 -26.93
CA ALA A 373 7.91 -4.78 -25.51
C ALA A 373 7.10 -5.96 -24.95
N ALA A 374 6.17 -6.51 -25.74
CA ALA A 374 5.41 -7.69 -25.37
C ALA A 374 6.34 -8.91 -25.21
N LYS A 375 7.22 -9.21 -26.17
CA LYS A 375 8.18 -10.31 -26.07
C LYS A 375 9.12 -10.19 -24.88
N GLN A 376 9.60 -8.97 -24.59
CA GLN A 376 10.42 -8.71 -23.42
C GLN A 376 9.64 -8.99 -22.13
N THR A 377 8.40 -8.50 -22.04
CA THR A 377 7.56 -8.70 -20.86
C THR A 377 7.18 -10.18 -20.68
N GLU A 378 6.94 -10.91 -21.77
CA GLU A 378 6.70 -12.36 -21.75
C GLU A 378 7.91 -13.11 -21.15
N SER A 379 9.12 -12.78 -21.59
CA SER A 379 10.35 -13.33 -21.02
C SER A 379 10.45 -13.06 -19.51
N THR A 380 10.23 -11.80 -19.09
CA THR A 380 10.21 -11.43 -17.67
C THR A 380 9.17 -12.21 -16.89
N ALA A 381 7.97 -12.42 -17.44
CA ALA A 381 6.94 -13.23 -16.81
C ALA A 381 7.38 -14.69 -16.66
N VAL A 382 7.98 -15.31 -17.67
CA VAL A 382 8.51 -16.68 -17.54
C VAL A 382 9.59 -16.77 -16.46
N HIS A 383 10.48 -15.79 -16.38
CA HIS A 383 11.49 -15.72 -15.32
C HIS A 383 10.87 -15.59 -13.92
N MET A 384 9.87 -14.71 -13.78
CA MET A 384 9.18 -14.47 -12.51
C MET A 384 8.37 -15.70 -12.06
N ALA A 385 7.77 -16.45 -12.99
CA ALA A 385 7.08 -17.71 -12.68
C ALA A 385 8.06 -18.78 -12.16
N ARG A 386 9.25 -18.89 -12.77
CA ARG A 386 10.31 -19.79 -12.27
C ARG A 386 10.84 -19.37 -10.90
N ALA A 387 11.00 -18.06 -10.69
CA ALA A 387 11.41 -17.52 -9.40
C ALA A 387 10.39 -17.83 -8.30
N ALA A 388 9.09 -17.69 -8.59
CA ALA A 388 8.01 -18.05 -7.67
C ALA A 388 8.01 -19.55 -7.33
N ASP A 389 8.25 -20.44 -8.31
CA ASP A 389 8.37 -21.88 -8.07
C ASP A 389 9.57 -22.22 -7.16
N ASN A 390 10.73 -21.63 -7.45
CA ASN A 390 11.92 -21.79 -6.59
C ASN A 390 11.67 -21.26 -5.17
N GLN A 391 11.04 -20.10 -5.04
CA GLN A 391 10.68 -19.52 -3.74
C GLN A 391 9.76 -20.46 -2.96
N ASN A 392 8.79 -21.11 -3.61
CA ASN A 392 7.91 -22.08 -2.97
C ASN A 392 8.68 -23.30 -2.42
N ARG A 393 9.71 -23.77 -3.14
CA ARG A 393 10.59 -24.86 -2.68
C ARG A 393 11.41 -24.45 -1.45
N GLU A 394 11.98 -23.25 -1.47
CA GLU A 394 12.73 -22.70 -0.32
C GLU A 394 11.83 -22.50 0.90
N ILE A 395 10.62 -21.98 0.70
CA ILE A 395 9.60 -21.84 1.75
C ILE A 395 9.27 -23.20 2.38
N LYS A 396 9.15 -24.25 1.57
CA LYS A 396 8.91 -25.61 2.07
C LYS A 396 10.09 -26.13 2.90
N ALA A 397 11.32 -26.00 2.41
CA ALA A 397 12.52 -26.42 3.14
C ALA A 397 12.70 -25.64 4.46
N ALA A 398 12.43 -24.33 4.44
CA ALA A 398 12.41 -23.50 5.65
C ALA A 398 11.34 -23.98 6.64
N THR A 399 10.14 -24.31 6.16
CA THR A 399 9.05 -24.83 7.01
C THR A 399 9.46 -26.14 7.70
N GLU A 400 10.05 -27.08 6.97
CA GLU A 400 10.54 -28.35 7.52
C GLU A 400 11.61 -28.12 8.60
N SER A 401 12.53 -27.17 8.36
CA SER A 401 13.57 -26.79 9.32
C SER A 401 12.98 -26.18 10.60
N ILE A 402 11.96 -25.33 10.48
CA ILE A 402 11.28 -24.72 11.62
C ILE A 402 10.53 -25.78 12.44
N VAL A 403 9.88 -26.75 11.80
CA VAL A 403 9.21 -27.86 12.50
C VAL A 403 10.24 -28.70 13.28
N SER A 404 11.38 -29.02 12.66
CA SER A 404 12.47 -29.71 13.36
C SER A 404 12.99 -28.90 14.56
N MET A 405 13.15 -27.59 14.39
CA MET A 405 13.59 -26.68 15.45
C MET A 405 12.60 -26.64 16.62
N ALA A 406 11.29 -26.60 16.33
CA ALA A 406 10.25 -26.65 17.34
C ALA A 406 10.32 -27.94 18.17
N GLY A 407 10.52 -29.10 17.52
CA GLY A 407 10.73 -30.37 18.21
C GLY A 407 11.98 -30.38 19.11
N SER A 408 13.10 -29.82 18.63
CA SER A 408 14.31 -29.68 19.45
C SER A 408 14.12 -28.75 20.66
N ILE A 409 13.34 -27.68 20.50
CA ILE A 409 13.01 -26.75 21.60
C ILE A 409 12.16 -27.45 22.67
N GLU A 410 11.18 -28.26 22.27
CA GLU A 410 10.39 -29.07 23.21
C GLU A 410 11.28 -30.06 23.99
N GLU A 411 12.23 -30.71 23.31
CA GLU A 411 13.19 -31.59 23.96
C GLU A 411 14.08 -30.84 24.97
N VAL A 412 14.57 -29.65 24.60
CA VAL A 412 15.34 -28.78 25.51
C VAL A 412 14.51 -28.39 26.74
N SER A 413 13.24 -28.01 26.56
CA SER A 413 12.34 -27.69 27.67
C SER A 413 12.13 -28.88 28.60
N GLY A 414 11.90 -30.08 28.05
CA GLY A 414 11.75 -31.30 28.84
C GLY A 414 13.04 -31.70 29.57
N ASN A 415 14.21 -31.50 28.93
CA ASN A 415 15.51 -31.74 29.55
C ASN A 415 15.79 -30.75 30.69
N ALA A 416 15.39 -29.50 30.52
CA ALA A 416 15.46 -28.49 31.56
C ALA A 416 14.58 -28.89 32.76
N GLU A 417 13.31 -29.24 32.56
CA GLU A 417 12.43 -29.67 33.67
C GLU A 417 13.03 -30.84 34.46
N ARG A 418 13.53 -31.88 33.78
CA ARG A 418 14.22 -33.00 34.43
C ARG A 418 15.47 -32.58 35.20
N SER A 419 16.25 -31.64 34.66
CA SER A 419 17.45 -31.10 35.31
C SER A 419 17.10 -30.30 36.57
N SER A 420 15.98 -29.58 36.56
CA SER A 420 15.47 -28.84 37.73
C SER A 420 15.10 -29.79 38.86
N ASP A 421 14.45 -30.91 38.54
CA ASP A 421 14.10 -31.93 39.53
C ASP A 421 15.34 -32.60 40.13
N VAL A 422 16.35 -32.89 39.31
CA VAL A 422 17.65 -33.40 39.79
C VAL A 422 18.33 -32.37 40.71
N ALA A 423 18.35 -31.09 40.35
CA ALA A 423 18.93 -30.04 41.18
C ALA A 423 18.20 -29.90 42.54
N ARG A 424 16.87 -29.95 42.54
CA ARG A 424 16.05 -29.97 43.78
C ARG A 424 16.33 -31.20 44.63
N HIS A 425 16.51 -32.36 44.01
CA HIS A 425 16.89 -33.57 44.73
C HIS A 425 18.29 -33.44 45.36
N SER A 426 19.25 -32.84 44.67
CA SER A 426 20.58 -32.54 45.22
C SER A 426 20.51 -31.61 46.44
N VAL A 427 19.63 -30.60 46.43
CA VAL A 427 19.38 -29.73 47.61
C VAL A 427 18.90 -30.55 48.81
N ASP A 428 17.90 -31.42 48.63
CA ASP A 428 17.38 -32.28 49.70
C ASP A 428 18.45 -33.24 50.26
N VAL A 429 19.29 -33.82 49.39
CA VAL A 429 20.40 -34.68 49.79
C VAL A 429 21.48 -33.90 50.54
N ALA A 430 21.85 -32.72 50.07
CA ALA A 430 22.83 -31.85 50.72
C ALA A 430 22.34 -31.43 52.12
N HIS A 431 21.08 -31.02 52.24
CA HIS A 431 20.47 -30.65 53.51
C HIS A 431 20.48 -31.82 54.52
N LYS A 432 20.07 -33.03 54.09
CA LYS A 432 20.14 -34.24 54.92
C LYS A 432 21.58 -34.59 55.33
N GLY A 433 22.54 -34.39 54.42
CA GLY A 433 23.96 -34.53 54.70
C GLY A 433 24.43 -33.54 55.78
N GLY A 434 24.04 -32.27 55.65
CA GLY A 434 24.37 -31.21 56.60
C GLY A 434 23.81 -31.50 58.00
N ASP A 435 22.58 -32.00 58.09
CA ASP A 435 21.98 -32.45 59.35
C ASP A 435 22.72 -33.65 59.98
N ALA A 436 23.21 -34.59 59.17
CA ALA A 436 24.01 -35.71 59.65
C ALA A 436 25.39 -35.25 60.17
N VAL A 437 26.01 -34.27 59.50
CA VAL A 437 27.26 -33.64 59.94
C VAL A 437 27.06 -32.87 61.25
N ARG A 438 26.02 -32.04 61.37
CA ARG A 438 25.68 -31.32 62.62
C ARG A 438 25.55 -32.28 63.81
N ARG A 439 24.80 -33.37 63.65
CA ARG A 439 24.68 -34.42 64.68
C ARG A 439 26.03 -35.07 65.02
N THR A 440 26.92 -35.19 64.04
CA THR A 440 28.28 -35.73 64.28
C THR A 440 29.12 -34.76 65.10
N ILE A 441 29.06 -33.45 64.83
CA ILE A 441 29.72 -32.40 65.61
C ILE A 441 29.22 -32.41 67.06
N ASP A 442 27.90 -32.49 67.27
CA ASP A 442 27.31 -32.60 68.61
C ASP A 442 27.78 -33.85 69.36
N GLY A 443 27.88 -34.98 68.65
CA GLY A 443 28.44 -36.22 69.17
C GLY A 443 29.91 -36.08 69.59
N MET A 444 30.74 -35.41 68.78
CA MET A 444 32.14 -35.13 69.11
C MET A 444 32.28 -34.22 70.33
N ASN A 445 31.42 -33.20 70.46
CA ASN A 445 31.39 -32.34 71.64
C ASN A 445 31.02 -33.13 72.91
N THR A 446 30.04 -34.02 72.82
CA THR A 446 29.66 -34.91 73.93
C THR A 446 30.81 -35.85 74.34
N ILE A 447 31.53 -36.41 73.35
CA ILE A 447 32.71 -37.26 73.60
C ILE A 447 33.80 -36.44 74.28
N ARG A 448 34.06 -35.20 73.83
CA ARG A 448 35.04 -34.30 74.43
C ARG A 448 34.74 -34.02 75.90
N GLU A 449 33.49 -33.71 76.24
CA GLU A 449 33.05 -33.52 77.64
C GLU A 449 33.28 -34.77 78.49
N THR A 450 32.93 -35.95 77.94
CA THR A 450 33.11 -37.24 78.62
C THR A 450 34.59 -37.54 78.88
N ILE A 451 35.47 -37.25 77.91
CA ILE A 451 36.92 -37.40 78.06
C ILE A 451 37.46 -36.46 79.15
N GLN A 452 37.01 -35.20 79.16
CA GLN A 452 37.43 -34.22 80.19
C GLN A 452 37.01 -34.66 81.59
N ASP A 453 35.78 -35.14 81.76
CA ASP A 453 35.30 -35.63 83.06
C ASP A 453 36.01 -36.92 83.49
N THR A 454 36.34 -37.80 82.55
CA THR A 454 37.15 -39.00 82.81
C THR A 454 38.57 -38.62 83.23
N SER A 455 39.20 -37.66 82.54
CA SER A 455 40.52 -37.12 82.88
C SER A 455 40.55 -36.53 84.30
N LYS A 456 39.51 -35.76 84.70
CA LYS A 456 39.37 -35.27 86.09
C LYS A 456 39.28 -36.40 87.12
N ARG A 457 38.56 -37.49 86.80
CA ARG A 457 38.45 -38.67 87.69
C ARG A 457 39.79 -39.39 87.83
N ILE A 458 40.51 -39.59 86.73
CA ILE A 458 41.83 -40.23 86.74
C ILE A 458 42.86 -39.37 87.47
N LYS A 459 42.87 -38.04 87.28
CA LYS A 459 43.75 -37.13 88.03
C LYS A 459 43.54 -37.26 89.55
N ARG A 460 42.27 -37.26 90.00
CA ARG A 460 41.95 -37.51 91.42
C ARG A 460 42.42 -38.89 91.90
N LEU A 461 42.32 -39.92 91.07
CA LEU A 461 42.85 -41.25 91.40
C LEU A 461 44.38 -41.24 91.54
N GLY A 462 45.08 -40.50 90.67
CA GLY A 462 46.52 -40.27 90.77
C GLY A 462 46.90 -39.56 92.07
N GLU A 463 46.17 -38.49 92.43
CA GLU A 463 46.34 -37.77 93.71
C GLU A 463 46.12 -38.69 94.92
N SER A 464 45.03 -39.45 94.95
CA SER A 464 44.76 -40.43 96.02
C SER A 464 45.84 -41.53 96.08
N SER A 465 46.37 -41.97 94.93
CA SER A 465 47.45 -42.96 94.88
C SER A 465 48.77 -42.38 95.40
N GLN A 466 49.03 -41.08 95.19
CA GLN A 466 50.17 -40.40 95.80
C GLN A 466 50.03 -40.31 97.32
N GLU A 467 48.83 -39.98 97.83
CA GLU A 467 48.54 -39.95 99.26
C GLU A 467 48.73 -41.33 99.91
N ILE A 468 48.25 -42.40 99.27
CA ILE A 468 48.48 -43.78 99.70
C ILE A 468 49.98 -44.10 99.70
N GLY A 469 50.73 -43.68 98.66
CA GLY A 469 52.18 -43.87 98.60
C GLY A 469 52.90 -43.28 99.81
N ASN A 470 52.56 -42.03 100.18
CA ASN A 470 53.13 -41.36 101.35
C ASN A 470 52.79 -42.11 102.67
N ILE A 471 51.57 -42.67 102.78
CA ILE A 471 51.16 -43.47 103.94
C ILE A 471 51.95 -44.78 103.98
N VAL A 472 52.16 -45.45 102.85
CA VAL A 472 52.91 -46.71 102.78
C VAL A 472 54.39 -46.51 103.16
N GLU A 473 54.98 -45.39 102.74
CA GLU A 473 56.33 -44.98 103.15
C GLU A 473 56.40 -44.79 104.68
N LEU A 474 55.45 -44.05 105.26
CA LEU A 474 55.37 -43.88 106.71
C LEU A 474 55.20 -45.21 107.47
N ILE A 475 54.37 -46.14 106.96
CA ILE A 475 54.20 -47.47 107.58
C ILE A 475 55.51 -48.26 107.47
N ASN A 476 56.22 -48.16 106.35
CA ASN A 476 57.53 -48.80 106.19
C ASN A 476 58.54 -48.27 107.22
N ASP A 477 58.60 -46.96 107.41
CA ASP A 477 59.45 -46.32 108.43
C ASP A 477 59.10 -46.78 109.85
N ILE A 478 57.80 -46.86 110.17
CA ILE A 478 57.33 -47.38 111.47
C ILE A 478 57.71 -48.85 111.64
N ALA A 479 57.55 -49.68 110.61
CA ALA A 479 57.92 -51.09 110.65
C ALA A 479 59.44 -51.26 110.83
N GLU A 480 60.26 -50.45 110.16
CA GLU A 480 61.73 -50.47 110.30
C GLU A 480 62.17 -49.99 111.69
N GLN A 481 61.56 -48.92 112.23
CA GLN A 481 61.79 -48.51 113.62
C GLN A 481 61.37 -49.60 114.61
N THR A 482 60.24 -50.25 114.38
CA THR A 482 59.75 -51.35 115.23
C THR A 482 60.71 -52.54 115.18
N ASN A 483 61.27 -52.85 114.02
CA ASN A 483 62.29 -53.88 113.83
C ASN A 483 63.56 -53.57 114.64
N ILE A 484 64.03 -52.32 114.60
CA ILE A 484 65.20 -51.86 115.38
C ILE A 484 64.91 -51.90 116.89
N LEU A 485 63.72 -51.47 117.32
CA LEU A 485 63.29 -51.53 118.72
C LEU A 485 63.19 -52.97 119.23
N ALA A 486 62.64 -53.87 118.42
CA ALA A 486 62.54 -55.30 118.73
C ALA A 486 63.91 -55.96 118.82
N LEU A 487 64.83 -55.65 117.89
CA LEU A 487 66.20 -56.12 117.93
C LEU A 487 66.94 -55.63 119.19
N ASN A 488 66.81 -54.35 119.53
CA ASN A 488 67.38 -53.79 120.76
C ASN A 488 66.81 -54.47 122.01
N ALA A 489 65.50 -54.75 122.02
CA ALA A 489 64.84 -55.48 123.11
C ALA A 489 65.32 -56.94 123.21
N SER A 490 65.51 -57.64 122.08
CA SER A 490 66.02 -59.02 122.03
C SER A 490 67.48 -59.10 122.52
N ILE A 491 68.32 -58.13 122.16
CA ILE A 491 69.70 -58.00 122.67
C ILE A 491 69.70 -57.78 124.19
N GLN A 492 68.90 -56.83 124.70
CA GLN A 492 68.79 -56.55 126.13
C GLN A 492 68.23 -57.74 126.92
N ALA A 493 67.24 -58.45 126.37
CA ALA A 493 66.68 -59.66 126.95
C ALA A 493 67.70 -60.81 127.00
N SER A 494 68.54 -60.95 125.96
CA SER A 494 69.65 -61.91 125.92
C SER A 494 70.75 -61.57 126.93
N MET A 495 71.03 -60.28 127.16
CA MET A 495 71.99 -59.83 128.19
C MET A 495 71.51 -60.10 129.62
N ALA A 496 70.20 -60.17 129.87
CA ALA A 496 69.61 -60.48 131.17
C ALA A 496 69.60 -61.99 131.53
N GLY A 497 70.10 -62.87 130.64
CA GLY A 497 70.23 -64.31 130.89
C GLY A 497 68.89 -65.03 131.07
N GLU A 498 68.81 -65.98 132.02
CA GLU A 498 67.60 -66.79 132.28
C GLU A 498 66.36 -65.95 132.65
N ALA A 499 66.52 -64.78 133.28
CA ALA A 499 65.41 -63.89 133.65
C ALA A 499 64.78 -63.16 132.44
N GLY A 500 65.53 -62.99 131.34
CA GLY A 500 65.08 -62.28 130.13
C GLY A 500 64.46 -63.19 129.07
N ARG A 501 64.47 -64.50 129.25
CA ARG A 501 64.12 -65.49 128.22
C ARG A 501 62.69 -65.35 127.67
N GLY A 502 61.71 -65.01 128.52
CA GLY A 502 60.33 -64.74 128.09
C GLY A 502 60.20 -63.45 127.26
N PHE A 503 60.98 -62.41 127.60
CA PHE A 503 61.02 -61.16 126.85
C PHE A 503 61.75 -61.32 125.51
N ALA A 504 62.79 -62.15 125.44
CA ALA A 504 63.50 -62.43 124.20
C ALA A 504 62.57 -63.06 123.13
N VAL A 505 61.73 -64.03 123.52
CA VAL A 505 60.77 -64.68 122.61
C VAL A 505 59.74 -63.67 122.06
N VAL A 506 59.24 -62.76 122.90
CA VAL A 506 58.31 -61.72 122.47
C VAL A 506 59.01 -60.72 121.53
N ALA A 507 60.25 -60.33 121.86
CA ALA A 507 61.03 -59.42 121.02
C ALA A 507 61.32 -60.02 119.63
N ASP A 508 61.69 -61.30 119.55
CA ASP A 508 61.91 -62.00 118.27
C ASP A 508 60.61 -62.11 117.44
N GLU A 509 59.45 -62.33 118.06
CA GLU A 509 58.17 -62.37 117.34
C GLU A 509 57.74 -60.98 116.85
N VAL A 510 58.00 -59.92 117.63
CA VAL A 510 57.78 -58.52 117.20
C VAL A 510 58.72 -58.17 116.04
N GLN A 511 59.98 -58.59 116.09
CA GLN A 511 60.95 -58.41 115.00
C GLN A 511 60.44 -59.10 113.72
N ARG A 512 60.03 -60.37 113.82
CA ARG A 512 59.48 -61.13 112.70
C ARG A 512 58.20 -60.51 112.12
N LEU A 513 57.34 -59.94 112.97
CA LEU A 513 56.14 -59.21 112.53
C LEU A 513 56.50 -57.91 111.82
N ALA A 514 57.50 -57.18 112.32
CA ALA A 514 58.03 -55.97 111.70
C ALA A 514 58.63 -56.27 110.32
N GLU A 515 59.47 -57.30 110.20
CA GLU A 515 60.03 -57.75 108.90
C GLU A 515 58.93 -58.16 107.90
N ARG A 516 57.88 -58.85 108.37
CA ARG A 516 56.71 -59.17 107.53
C ARG A 516 55.95 -57.92 107.10
N SER A 517 55.81 -56.94 108.00
CA SER A 517 55.16 -55.66 107.69
C SER A 517 55.96 -54.87 106.65
N THR A 518 57.28 -54.76 106.80
CA THR A 518 58.21 -54.15 105.82
C THR A 518 58.14 -54.83 104.45
N ASN A 519 58.07 -56.16 104.41
CA ASN A 519 57.93 -56.87 103.13
C ASN A 519 56.56 -56.64 102.49
N ALA A 520 55.48 -56.56 103.27
CA ALA A 520 54.14 -56.25 102.78
C ALA A 520 54.03 -54.79 102.28
N THR A 521 54.59 -53.81 103.01
CA THR A 521 54.61 -52.41 102.58
C THR A 521 55.40 -52.24 101.29
N LYS A 522 56.54 -52.91 101.10
CA LYS A 522 57.28 -52.91 99.83
C LYS A 522 56.45 -53.45 98.65
N GLN A 523 55.65 -54.50 98.86
CA GLN A 523 54.77 -55.02 97.81
C GLN A 523 53.65 -54.00 97.48
N ILE A 524 53.07 -53.36 98.49
CA ILE A 524 52.06 -52.31 98.29
C ILE A 524 52.69 -51.10 97.59
N GLU A 525 53.90 -50.71 97.94
CA GLU A 525 54.63 -49.60 97.33
C GLU A 525 54.83 -49.84 95.82
N VAL A 526 55.24 -51.05 95.43
CA VAL A 526 55.34 -51.42 94.01
C VAL A 526 53.97 -51.30 93.33
N LEU A 527 52.91 -51.79 93.96
CA LEU A 527 51.54 -51.71 93.40
C LEU A 527 51.08 -50.25 93.22
N VAL A 528 51.34 -49.40 94.21
CA VAL A 528 51.01 -47.98 94.17
C VAL A 528 51.79 -47.25 93.08
N ARG A 529 53.10 -47.55 92.93
CA ARG A 529 53.91 -47.00 91.83
C ARG A 529 53.39 -47.43 90.46
N THR A 530 52.94 -48.68 90.32
CA THR A 530 52.28 -49.15 89.08
C THR A 530 51.00 -48.36 88.83
N ILE A 531 50.12 -48.19 89.82
CA ILE A 531 48.89 -47.40 89.68
C ILE A 531 49.21 -45.94 89.31
N GLN A 532 50.22 -45.32 89.91
CA GLN A 532 50.66 -43.96 89.57
C GLN A 532 51.15 -43.87 88.11
N SER A 533 51.93 -44.85 87.65
CA SER A 533 52.38 -44.92 86.26
C SER A 533 51.21 -45.08 85.29
N ASP A 534 50.32 -46.04 85.55
CA ASP A 534 49.16 -46.34 84.70
C ASP A 534 48.18 -45.16 84.65
N THR A 535 47.96 -44.47 85.78
CA THR A 535 47.12 -43.26 85.83
C THR A 535 47.73 -42.11 85.05
N ASN A 536 49.04 -41.90 85.12
CA ASN A 536 49.73 -40.90 84.32
C ASN A 536 49.66 -41.20 82.81
N GLU A 537 49.89 -42.45 82.41
CA GLU A 537 49.73 -42.89 81.01
C GLU A 537 48.29 -42.69 80.52
N ALA A 538 47.29 -43.02 81.35
CA ALA A 538 45.89 -42.79 81.02
C ALA A 538 45.56 -41.30 80.85
N VAL A 539 46.13 -40.39 81.66
CA VAL A 539 45.96 -38.94 81.47
C VAL A 539 46.54 -38.47 80.14
N VAL A 540 47.76 -38.90 79.78
CA VAL A 540 48.38 -38.57 78.49
C VAL A 540 47.54 -39.07 77.32
N SER A 541 47.00 -40.29 77.43
CA SER A 541 46.11 -40.87 76.43
C SER A 541 44.79 -40.08 76.28
N MET A 542 44.24 -39.57 77.40
CA MET A 542 43.05 -38.71 77.39
C MET A 542 43.31 -37.34 76.75
N GLU A 543 44.48 -36.74 76.96
CA GLU A 543 44.89 -35.49 76.30
C GLU A 543 45.04 -35.65 74.79
N ARG A 544 45.65 -36.76 74.36
CA ARG A 544 45.73 -37.13 72.94
C ARG A 544 44.33 -37.33 72.34
N SER A 545 43.48 -38.11 73.01
CA SER A 545 42.09 -38.34 72.57
C SER A 545 41.30 -37.04 72.46
N THR A 546 41.53 -36.07 73.36
CA THR A 546 40.92 -34.73 73.26
C THR A 546 41.35 -34.02 71.97
N THR A 547 42.63 -34.10 71.62
CA THR A 547 43.16 -33.49 70.39
C THR A 547 42.55 -34.13 69.15
N ASP A 548 42.46 -35.46 69.12
CA ASP A 548 41.89 -36.22 68.01
C ASP A 548 40.39 -35.89 67.81
N VAL A 549 39.63 -35.76 68.91
CA VAL A 549 38.21 -35.38 68.85
C VAL A 549 38.01 -33.95 68.35
N VAL A 550 38.86 -33.00 68.78
CA VAL A 550 38.82 -31.62 68.27
C VAL A 550 39.15 -31.58 66.78
N GLY A 551 40.15 -32.33 66.33
CA GLY A 551 40.47 -32.47 64.91
C GLY A 551 39.33 -33.11 64.11
N GLY A 552 38.68 -34.14 64.67
CA GLY A 552 37.51 -34.78 64.08
C GLY A 552 36.30 -33.84 63.96
N ALA A 553 36.05 -33.01 64.97
CA ALA A 553 35.00 -32.00 64.94
C ALA A 553 35.25 -30.94 63.85
N LEU A 554 36.50 -30.47 63.71
CA LEU A 554 36.89 -29.51 62.67
C LEU A 554 36.73 -30.08 61.25
N LEU A 555 37.11 -31.36 61.05
CA LEU A 555 36.92 -32.03 59.76
C LEU A 555 35.43 -32.18 59.41
N ALA A 556 34.59 -32.51 60.41
CA ALA A 556 33.15 -32.56 60.23
C ALA A 556 32.59 -31.17 59.89
N GLU A 557 33.01 -30.11 60.59
CA GLU A 557 32.60 -28.74 60.29
C GLU A 557 32.94 -28.32 58.85
N ASN A 558 34.15 -28.61 58.37
CA ASN A 558 34.53 -28.36 56.98
C ASN A 558 33.68 -29.14 55.97
N ALA A 559 33.33 -30.40 56.28
CA ALA A 559 32.41 -31.18 55.44
C ALA A 559 30.99 -30.59 55.42
N GLY A 560 30.55 -30.01 56.55
CA GLY A 560 29.29 -29.28 56.64
C GLY A 560 29.27 -28.04 55.75
N ALA A 561 30.33 -27.23 55.79
CA ALA A 561 30.46 -26.05 54.94
C ALA A 561 30.44 -26.40 53.43
N ALA A 562 31.07 -27.51 53.03
CA ALA A 562 31.04 -27.99 51.65
C ALA A 562 29.62 -28.42 51.22
N LEU A 563 28.83 -29.00 52.12
CA LEU A 563 27.43 -29.37 51.84
C LEU A 563 26.54 -28.13 51.71
N ASP A 564 26.76 -27.10 52.53
CA ASP A 564 26.06 -25.82 52.40
C ASP A 564 26.39 -25.13 51.06
N GLU A 565 27.64 -25.22 50.58
CA GLU A 565 28.02 -24.73 49.25
C GLU A 565 27.33 -25.51 48.12
N ILE A 566 27.25 -26.84 48.23
CA ILE A 566 26.50 -27.68 47.27
C ILE A 566 25.02 -27.29 47.25
N GLU A 567 24.42 -26.99 48.41
CA GLU A 567 23.03 -26.53 48.50
C GLU A 567 22.83 -25.22 47.73
N GLN A 568 23.71 -24.23 47.95
CA GLN A 568 23.64 -22.93 47.26
C GLN A 568 23.79 -23.08 45.73
N VAL A 569 24.80 -23.83 45.29
CA VAL A 569 25.03 -24.07 43.85
C VAL A 569 23.85 -24.83 43.23
N SER A 570 23.30 -25.83 43.91
CA SER A 570 22.16 -26.60 43.41
C SER A 570 20.89 -25.74 43.28
N ASN A 571 20.65 -24.84 44.24
CA ASN A 571 19.57 -23.84 44.14
C ASN A 571 19.77 -22.90 42.95
N GLN A 572 21.01 -22.44 42.70
CA GLN A 572 21.33 -21.60 41.55
C GLN A 572 21.10 -22.34 40.22
N ILE A 573 21.48 -23.61 40.14
CA ILE A 573 21.20 -24.48 38.98
C ILE A 573 19.69 -24.59 38.76
N ALA A 574 18.91 -24.85 39.80
CA ALA A 574 17.45 -24.97 39.68
C ALA A 574 16.81 -23.69 39.10
N SER A 575 17.28 -22.51 39.52
CA SER A 575 16.85 -21.21 39.00
C SER A 575 17.25 -20.98 37.53
N LEU A 576 18.52 -21.24 37.17
CA LEU A 576 18.99 -21.14 35.80
C LEU A 576 18.21 -22.05 34.84
N VAL A 577 17.93 -23.27 35.29
CA VAL A 577 17.18 -24.25 34.53
C VAL A 577 15.71 -23.83 34.34
N GLN A 578 15.08 -23.20 35.34
CA GLN A 578 13.76 -22.60 35.18
C GLN A 578 13.76 -21.50 34.11
N ASN A 579 14.80 -20.65 34.08
CA ASN A 579 14.94 -19.63 33.04
C ASN A 579 15.11 -20.26 31.64
N ILE A 580 15.91 -21.33 31.52
CA ILE A 580 16.07 -22.07 30.26
C ILE A 580 14.72 -22.63 29.78
N SER A 581 13.93 -23.22 30.67
CA SER A 581 12.59 -23.71 30.34
C SER A 581 11.66 -22.58 29.90
N GLY A 582 11.70 -21.42 30.56
CA GLY A 582 10.95 -20.23 30.16
C GLY A 582 11.33 -19.74 28.75
N SER A 583 12.63 -19.55 28.50
CA SER A 583 13.13 -19.13 27.18
C SER A 583 12.84 -20.16 26.09
N ALA A 584 12.90 -21.46 26.40
CA ALA A 584 12.52 -22.50 25.44
C ALA A 584 11.03 -22.39 25.07
N ARG A 585 10.13 -22.12 26.01
CA ARG A 585 8.70 -21.91 25.71
C ARG A 585 8.47 -20.67 24.84
N GLU A 586 9.18 -19.58 25.09
CA GLU A 586 9.13 -18.38 24.24
C GLU A 586 9.65 -18.64 22.83
N GLN A 587 10.75 -19.41 22.71
CA GLN A 587 11.28 -19.84 21.41
C GLN A 587 10.30 -20.73 20.66
N ALA A 588 9.60 -21.65 21.33
CA ALA A 588 8.57 -22.48 20.72
C ALA A 588 7.40 -21.64 20.17
N SER A 589 6.96 -20.63 20.93
CA SER A 589 5.94 -19.68 20.47
C SER A 589 6.42 -18.90 19.25
N SER A 590 7.68 -18.43 19.29
CA SER A 590 8.29 -17.69 18.18
C SER A 590 8.41 -18.56 16.93
N ALA A 591 8.78 -19.84 17.06
CA ALA A 591 8.83 -20.79 15.96
C ALA A 591 7.44 -20.97 15.32
N ALA A 592 6.38 -21.09 16.14
CA ALA A 592 5.00 -21.17 15.64
C ALA A 592 4.57 -19.90 14.87
N ASP A 593 4.99 -18.72 15.33
CA ASP A 593 4.79 -17.45 14.61
C ASP A 593 5.50 -17.42 13.26
N VAL A 594 6.76 -17.88 13.22
CA VAL A 594 7.51 -17.99 11.96
C VAL A 594 6.81 -18.97 11.02
N THR A 595 6.34 -20.13 11.49
CA THR A 595 5.57 -21.08 10.67
C THR A 595 4.31 -20.44 10.06
N ARG A 596 3.56 -19.65 10.83
CA ARG A 596 2.40 -18.91 10.30
C ARG A 596 2.80 -17.92 9.21
N ARG A 597 3.87 -17.15 9.42
CA ARG A 597 4.39 -16.19 8.43
C ARG A 597 4.87 -16.89 7.16
N THR A 598 5.58 -18.01 7.28
CA THR A 598 6.04 -18.81 6.15
C THR A 598 4.87 -19.41 5.36
N SER A 599 3.78 -19.81 6.03
CA SER A 599 2.55 -20.26 5.37
C SER A 599 1.91 -19.14 4.53
N LYS A 600 1.90 -17.91 5.04
CA LYS A 600 1.42 -16.74 4.29
C LYS A 600 2.34 -16.39 3.11
N LEU A 601 3.66 -16.53 3.28
CA LEU A 601 4.60 -16.36 2.16
C LEU A 601 4.35 -17.39 1.06
N LYS A 602 4.01 -18.64 1.42
CA LYS A 602 3.64 -19.68 0.46
C LYS A 602 2.45 -19.26 -0.40
N GLU A 603 1.39 -18.77 0.24
CA GLU A 603 0.18 -18.27 -0.43
C GLU A 603 0.51 -17.11 -1.38
N ILE A 604 1.33 -16.15 -0.94
CA ILE A 604 1.77 -15.03 -1.76
C ILE A 604 2.59 -15.50 -2.97
N SER A 605 3.50 -16.48 -2.80
CA SER A 605 4.26 -17.05 -3.92
C SER A 605 3.35 -17.77 -4.92
N GLU A 606 2.35 -18.54 -4.45
CA GLU A 606 1.35 -19.18 -5.31
C GLU A 606 0.52 -18.14 -6.09
N GLN A 607 0.06 -17.08 -5.41
CA GLN A 607 -0.65 -15.97 -6.05
C GLN A 607 0.22 -15.24 -7.08
N THR A 608 1.49 -14.99 -6.75
CA THR A 608 2.45 -14.35 -7.65
C THR A 608 2.68 -15.21 -8.89
N GLY A 609 2.86 -16.52 -8.73
CA GLY A 609 2.98 -17.45 -9.85
C GLY A 609 1.75 -17.41 -10.77
N ASN A 610 0.55 -17.47 -10.20
CA ASN A 610 -0.70 -17.41 -10.97
C ASN A 610 -0.89 -16.06 -11.68
N ALA A 611 -0.63 -14.94 -11.00
CA ALA A 611 -0.69 -13.61 -11.59
C ALA A 611 0.30 -13.46 -12.74
N THR A 612 1.50 -14.02 -12.58
CA THR A 612 2.52 -14.01 -13.63
C THR A 612 2.09 -14.79 -14.87
N ILE A 613 1.47 -15.97 -14.69
CA ILE A 613 0.90 -16.76 -15.80
C ILE A 613 -0.20 -15.97 -16.52
N ALA A 614 -1.07 -15.29 -15.78
CA ALA A 614 -2.12 -14.46 -16.36
C ALA A 614 -1.54 -13.27 -17.14
N THR A 615 -0.50 -12.61 -16.62
CA THR A 615 0.22 -11.55 -17.32
C THR A 615 0.86 -12.06 -18.61
N ALA A 616 1.52 -13.22 -18.58
CA ALA A 616 2.09 -13.82 -19.78
C ALA A 616 1.02 -14.07 -20.86
N ALA A 617 -0.17 -14.56 -20.48
CA ALA A 617 -1.28 -14.76 -21.41
C ALA A 617 -1.81 -13.43 -22.00
N ALA A 618 -1.95 -12.39 -21.18
CA ALA A 618 -2.37 -11.06 -21.63
C ALA A 618 -1.36 -10.44 -22.60
N ILE A 619 -0.07 -10.58 -22.31
CA ILE A 619 1.03 -10.11 -23.15
C ILE A 619 1.09 -10.87 -24.49
N SER A 620 0.87 -12.18 -24.47
CA SER A 620 0.73 -12.99 -25.68
C SER A 620 -0.40 -12.46 -26.56
N LYS A 621 -1.55 -12.09 -25.95
CA LYS A 621 -2.66 -11.47 -26.69
C LYS A 621 -2.32 -10.09 -27.25
N LEU A 622 -1.54 -9.28 -26.53
CA LEU A 622 -1.06 -7.99 -27.01
C LEU A 622 -0.11 -8.12 -28.22
N SER A 623 0.80 -9.09 -28.19
CA SER A 623 1.65 -9.40 -29.36
C SER A 623 0.81 -9.84 -30.57
N GLU A 624 -0.23 -10.65 -30.35
CA GLU A 624 -1.18 -11.03 -31.42
C GLU A 624 -1.90 -9.80 -32.01
N LEU A 625 -2.41 -8.90 -31.17
CA LEU A 625 -3.08 -7.68 -31.61
C LEU A 625 -2.14 -6.72 -32.34
N ALA A 626 -0.89 -6.59 -31.87
CA ALA A 626 0.14 -5.80 -32.55
C ALA A 626 0.47 -6.37 -33.94
N SER A 627 0.54 -7.70 -34.06
CA SER A 627 0.70 -8.39 -35.35
C SER A 627 -0.50 -8.13 -36.26
N GLN A 628 -1.73 -8.25 -35.75
CA GLN A 628 -2.95 -7.97 -36.53
C GLN A 628 -3.00 -6.52 -36.99
N LEU A 629 -2.65 -5.56 -36.12
CA LEU A 629 -2.57 -4.15 -36.48
C LEU A 629 -1.57 -3.95 -37.62
N ARG A 630 -0.37 -4.54 -37.52
CA ARG A 630 0.64 -4.50 -38.57
C ARG A 630 0.13 -5.09 -39.90
N ASP A 631 -0.59 -6.20 -39.86
CA ASP A 631 -1.18 -6.82 -41.05
C ASP A 631 -2.24 -5.91 -41.68
N THR A 632 -3.06 -5.23 -40.88
CA THR A 632 -4.08 -4.29 -41.40
C THR A 632 -3.47 -3.06 -42.07
N VAL A 633 -2.36 -2.51 -41.55
CA VAL A 633 -1.65 -1.41 -42.23
C VAL A 633 -0.74 -1.87 -43.37
N ALA A 634 -0.37 -3.14 -43.45
CA ALA A 634 0.43 -3.69 -44.55
C ALA A 634 -0.32 -3.66 -45.90
N GLY A 635 -1.66 -3.54 -45.88
CA GLY A 635 -2.46 -3.31 -47.09
C GLY A 635 -2.23 -1.93 -47.73
N PHE A 636 -1.65 -0.97 -46.99
CA PHE A 636 -1.31 0.34 -47.54
C PHE A 636 0.12 0.35 -48.08
N THR A 637 0.30 0.64 -49.37
CA THR A 637 1.62 0.65 -50.02
C THR A 637 2.29 2.01 -49.82
N LEU A 638 3.39 2.05 -49.07
CA LEU A 638 4.16 3.27 -48.85
C LEU A 638 5.29 3.42 -49.88
N PRO A 639 5.66 4.65 -50.28
CA PRO A 639 6.78 4.88 -51.17
C PRO A 639 8.09 4.49 -50.47
N THR A 640 8.97 3.77 -51.18
CA THR A 640 10.26 3.26 -50.65
C THR A 640 11.12 4.35 -49.99
N SER A 641 10.97 5.61 -50.45
CA SER A 641 11.64 6.81 -49.92
C SER A 641 11.21 7.18 -48.49
N ALA A 642 9.94 6.96 -48.12
CA ALA A 642 9.40 7.30 -46.79
C ALA A 642 9.90 6.34 -45.71
N LEU A 643 10.17 5.08 -46.08
CA LEU A 643 10.77 4.07 -45.21
C LEU A 643 12.28 4.34 -44.96
N GLN A 644 12.97 5.01 -45.88
CA GLN A 644 14.40 5.33 -45.79
C GLN A 644 14.70 6.66 -45.08
N MET A 645 13.88 7.71 -45.27
CA MET A 645 14.12 9.00 -44.63
C MET A 645 13.92 8.99 -43.11
N ARG A 646 13.05 8.12 -42.56
CA ARG A 646 12.82 8.04 -41.11
C ARG A 646 13.78 7.10 -40.37
N ASN A 647 14.31 6.08 -41.05
CA ASN A 647 15.40 5.25 -40.50
C ASN A 647 16.74 6.02 -40.35
N LEU A 648 16.91 7.13 -41.08
CA LEU A 648 18.05 8.05 -40.92
C LEU A 648 17.84 9.12 -39.84
N ALA A 649 16.63 9.21 -39.27
CA ALA A 649 16.22 10.19 -38.25
C ALA A 649 15.89 9.56 -36.90
N GLY A 650 16.36 8.32 -36.64
CA GLY A 650 16.38 7.75 -35.30
C GLY A 650 17.42 8.45 -34.42
N PRO A 651 17.25 8.47 -33.08
CA PRO A 651 18.10 9.26 -32.19
C PRO A 651 19.54 8.73 -32.25
N ALA A 652 20.45 9.62 -32.63
CA ALA A 652 21.82 9.51 -32.19
C ALA A 652 21.85 9.79 -30.69
N GLU A 653 22.60 8.97 -29.95
CA GLU A 653 22.96 9.08 -28.53
C GLU A 653 21.96 8.50 -27.51
N GLU A 654 22.25 7.27 -27.06
CA GLU A 654 22.57 6.96 -25.65
C GLU A 654 23.00 5.48 -25.57
N GLU A 655 24.23 5.20 -26.01
CA GLU A 655 24.96 4.00 -25.61
C GLU A 655 25.68 4.32 -24.29
N GLU A 656 24.90 4.56 -23.22
CA GLU A 656 25.45 4.54 -21.87
C GLU A 656 25.48 3.07 -21.42
N LEU A 657 26.65 2.47 -21.61
CA LEU A 657 27.03 1.18 -21.05
C LEU A 657 26.81 1.22 -19.52
N VAL A 658 25.68 0.65 -19.07
CA VAL A 658 25.55 0.20 -17.68
C VAL A 658 26.43 -1.03 -17.53
N GLU A 659 27.70 -0.76 -17.22
CA GLU A 659 28.64 -1.73 -16.73
C GLU A 659 28.11 -2.21 -15.36
N LEU A 660 27.54 -3.41 -15.34
CA LEU A 660 27.17 -4.13 -14.13
C LEU A 660 28.45 -4.33 -13.30
N HIS A 661 28.63 -3.47 -12.31
CA HIS A 661 29.59 -3.66 -11.24
C HIS A 661 29.14 -4.89 -10.41
N GLU A 662 29.74 -6.05 -10.68
CA GLU A 662 29.73 -7.14 -9.70
C GLU A 662 30.41 -6.64 -8.41
N PRO A 663 29.78 -6.77 -7.23
CA PRO A 663 30.53 -6.64 -6.01
C PRO A 663 31.42 -7.87 -5.88
N GLY A 664 32.72 -7.63 -6.01
CA GLY A 664 33.75 -8.63 -5.82
C GLY A 664 33.59 -9.35 -4.48
N GLU A 665 33.62 -10.68 -4.56
CA GLU A 665 34.10 -11.52 -3.48
C GLU A 665 35.50 -11.04 -3.07
N ASP A 666 35.63 -10.49 -1.86
CA ASP A 666 36.93 -10.46 -1.19
C ASP A 666 36.79 -10.79 0.30
N GLN A 667 37.25 -12.01 0.61
CA GLN A 667 38.03 -12.39 1.78
C GLN A 667 37.45 -12.08 3.18
N ALA A 668 36.80 -13.10 3.75
CA ALA A 668 36.81 -13.34 5.20
C ALA A 668 37.89 -14.37 5.54
N ALA A 669 39.08 -13.87 5.88
CA ALA A 669 40.03 -14.56 6.76
C ALA A 669 40.22 -13.67 8.00
N GLY A 670 39.67 -14.12 9.13
CA GLY A 670 39.70 -13.46 10.43
C GLY A 670 38.92 -14.25 11.46
#